data_AF-A0A1F4R343-F1
#
_entry.id   AF-A0A1F4R343-F1
#
_cell.length_a   1.000
_cell.length_b   1.000
_cell.length_c   1.000
_cell.angle_alpha   90.00
_cell.angle_beta   90.00
_cell.angle_gamma   90.00
#
_symmetry.space_group_name_H-M   'P 1'
#
loop_
_entity.id
_entity.type
_entity.pdbx_description
1 polymer ?
#
loop_
_entity_poly.entity_id
_entity_poly.type
_entity_poly.pdbx_seq_one_letter_code
_entity_poly.pdbx_strand_id
1 'polypeptide(L)'
;MNKEEKEGSSGETEAVEGTDIHDEDFQFVLREFLSVYQPILEEDLKRAKAPEQLKEEAEKTPVSCDDELALANRIFGKFFTEEVAVRLLPTEGRRQLGAIERWRWCLLHVRCCMIFGWLVCRGPRTFRAFAYYLYQYWLCVRQVLGTPVGSPPTAEQRQDFRTLVQALAGAYKPYLTDQLATVEFPAGIPDEVLTGKIDCFEGEEEATAVFERFLTVETAPALLGKEAFAAHSKEPFFWFCRCWCLCAIRFGCCLARARSFIEVLRCLLFYRRCLRECFRPLRCEITKPTGCTEEELNQTVGGLTVTVVGTAAGAFFDHYTLEWRKVEGAACDDDAGWKSDGVVYPGGAATGTSPVVSGLLGWINTTVLAPGSYEVRLCVYSSQPGVPPQCCCIQFNLFKRLVWIERVGSAPVQTPPGPFVSTAPIVNTNPGGVVVPVGCCVTVKGSAFVGDCNDRRIKCFDLRYGLGFLPGPGEPGFNPADYFGSLLVPTGPVCYTDPDESGKRAPWNQVIGRALTTRLVQTEIDLFGTKIKVWKLQDFCFDSASLLPPCPDLHHHCRSGKYTLLLDVEDTLGTHYYDTQHVWFDNKPIHVEFGGLEGLPGCEDLGLQKFVPAGAPCNVAWPINLLGIAYDEYIDYTDLTYPSDNFDYYSLWITRQAGPTYTVPITPDLVTLGPGPFKGTQRVGDPGTRCETAIPGCPPPAFPAKFYNLLTKLDLRIFDAVCAASLAAPFAPPAGFALERGKCCGYTFQLYAQDKTWTDGGPGLCHRKWSLPWAVCICNDVDGRVVK
;
A
#
# COMPACT_ATOMS: atom_id res chain seq x y z
N MET A 1 -12.78 -19.91 56.49
CA MET A 1 -14.00 -19.15 56.85
C MET A 1 -13.97 -17.86 56.07
N ASN A 2 -14.77 -17.79 55.02
CA ASN A 2 -15.52 -16.62 54.57
C ASN A 2 -16.14 -17.01 53.23
N LYS A 3 -17.40 -17.41 53.36
CA LYS A 3 -18.33 -17.83 52.33
C LYS A 3 -19.38 -16.72 52.36
N GLU A 4 -19.20 -15.69 51.54
CA GLU A 4 -20.20 -14.64 51.29
C GLU A 4 -19.61 -13.69 50.23
N GLU A 5 -20.10 -13.84 49.00
CA GLU A 5 -20.09 -12.89 47.86
C GLU A 5 -20.22 -13.70 46.56
N LYS A 6 -21.35 -14.38 46.39
CA LYS A 6 -21.78 -14.95 45.11
C LYS A 6 -23.31 -15.07 45.03
N GLU A 7 -24.01 -14.06 45.50
CA GLU A 7 -25.45 -13.87 45.28
C GLU A 7 -25.65 -12.39 44.98
N GLY A 8 -25.84 -12.05 43.71
CA GLY A 8 -26.01 -10.65 43.28
C GLY A 8 -26.30 -10.48 41.78
N SER A 9 -25.92 -11.44 40.93
CA SER A 9 -26.08 -11.31 39.46
C SER A 9 -27.25 -12.11 38.86
N SER A 10 -27.88 -13.05 39.59
CA SER A 10 -28.99 -13.85 39.06
C SER A 10 -30.38 -13.31 39.43
N GLY A 11 -30.48 -12.47 40.47
CA GLY A 11 -31.76 -11.99 40.99
C GLY A 11 -32.38 -10.80 40.24
N GLU A 12 -31.58 -9.97 39.57
CA GLU A 12 -32.11 -8.83 38.78
C GLU A 12 -32.66 -9.25 37.42
N THR A 13 -32.07 -10.26 36.78
CA THR A 13 -32.46 -10.74 35.44
C THR A 13 -33.81 -11.48 35.45
N GLU A 14 -34.07 -12.29 36.48
CA GLU A 14 -35.36 -12.97 36.67
C GLU A 14 -36.49 -12.01 37.08
N ALA A 15 -36.19 -10.95 37.85
CA ALA A 15 -37.18 -9.96 38.29
C ALA A 15 -37.70 -9.07 37.15
N VAL A 16 -36.85 -8.78 36.14
CA VAL A 16 -37.25 -8.05 34.91
C VAL A 16 -37.98 -8.97 33.93
N GLU A 17 -37.67 -10.27 33.90
CA GLU A 17 -38.36 -11.27 33.07
C GLU A 17 -39.84 -11.46 33.42
N GLY A 18 -40.15 -11.46 34.72
CA GLY A 18 -41.53 -11.58 35.19
C GLY A 18 -42.41 -10.37 34.87
N THR A 19 -41.85 -9.17 34.71
CA THR A 19 -42.65 -7.94 34.51
C THR A 19 -43.04 -7.69 33.05
N ASP A 20 -42.20 -8.08 32.09
CA ASP A 20 -42.47 -7.87 30.66
C ASP A 20 -43.54 -8.77 30.07
N ILE A 21 -43.65 -10.01 30.56
CA ILE A 21 -44.67 -10.96 30.10
C ILE A 21 -46.06 -10.47 30.48
N HIS A 22 -46.21 -9.72 31.58
CA HIS A 22 -47.51 -9.24 32.06
C HIS A 22 -47.92 -7.87 31.49
N ASP A 23 -47.09 -7.24 30.67
CA ASP A 23 -47.39 -5.96 30.04
C ASP A 23 -48.46 -6.08 28.93
N GLU A 24 -49.44 -5.17 28.92
CA GLU A 24 -50.59 -5.23 28.00
C GLU A 24 -50.19 -5.12 26.53
N ASP A 25 -49.20 -4.28 26.22
CA ASP A 25 -48.69 -4.11 24.87
C ASP A 25 -47.92 -5.36 24.41
N PHE A 26 -47.17 -6.01 25.31
CA PHE A 26 -46.56 -7.31 25.02
C PHE A 26 -47.59 -8.38 24.71
N GLN A 27 -48.62 -8.49 25.54
CA GLN A 27 -49.67 -9.50 25.40
C GLN A 27 -50.48 -9.31 24.12
N PHE A 28 -50.66 -8.06 23.67
CA PHE A 28 -51.21 -7.78 22.36
C PHE A 28 -50.29 -8.28 21.25
N VAL A 29 -49.01 -7.87 21.25
CA VAL A 29 -48.03 -8.25 20.21
C VAL A 29 -47.84 -9.76 20.15
N LEU A 30 -47.78 -10.44 21.29
CA LEU A 30 -47.68 -11.90 21.37
C LEU A 30 -48.91 -12.57 20.75
N ARG A 31 -50.13 -12.08 21.01
CA ARG A 31 -51.36 -12.62 20.40
C ARG A 31 -51.35 -12.48 18.88
N GLU A 32 -51.03 -11.30 18.39
CA GLU A 32 -50.94 -11.05 16.95
C GLU A 32 -49.89 -11.98 16.32
N PHE A 33 -48.74 -12.13 16.97
CA PHE A 33 -47.67 -12.99 16.46
C PHE A 33 -48.07 -14.47 16.41
N LEU A 34 -48.69 -14.99 17.47
CA LEU A 34 -49.19 -16.37 17.52
C LEU A 34 -50.28 -16.61 16.47
N SER A 35 -51.16 -15.63 16.22
CA SER A 35 -52.22 -15.73 15.20
C SER A 35 -51.68 -15.90 13.77
N VAL A 36 -50.50 -15.34 13.49
CA VAL A 36 -49.84 -15.45 12.19
C VAL A 36 -49.14 -16.81 12.03
N TYR A 37 -48.57 -17.35 13.10
CA TYR A 37 -47.86 -18.63 13.10
C TYR A 37 -48.78 -19.85 13.15
N GLN A 38 -49.93 -19.74 13.83
CA GLN A 38 -50.91 -20.82 13.95
C GLN A 38 -51.26 -21.50 12.60
N PRO A 39 -51.66 -20.78 11.52
CA PRO A 39 -52.03 -21.43 10.26
C PRO A 39 -50.86 -22.17 9.59
N ILE A 40 -49.62 -21.73 9.80
CA ILE A 40 -48.42 -22.37 9.23
C ILE A 40 -48.18 -23.72 9.92
N LEU A 41 -48.32 -23.76 11.24
CA LEU A 41 -48.19 -25.00 12.00
C LEU A 41 -49.34 -25.97 11.74
N GLU A 42 -50.55 -25.47 11.49
CA GLU A 42 -51.68 -26.30 11.05
C GLU A 42 -51.42 -26.93 9.67
N GLU A 43 -50.82 -26.18 8.73
CA GLU A 43 -50.38 -26.69 7.43
C GLU A 43 -49.30 -27.78 7.59
N ASP A 44 -48.28 -27.55 8.41
CA ASP A 44 -47.21 -28.52 8.63
C ASP A 44 -47.67 -29.76 9.42
N LEU A 45 -48.58 -29.59 10.39
CA LEU A 45 -49.22 -30.69 11.09
C LEU A 45 -50.07 -31.55 10.14
N LYS A 46 -50.74 -30.91 9.18
CA LYS A 46 -51.50 -31.62 8.15
C LYS A 46 -50.57 -32.43 7.23
N ARG A 47 -49.42 -31.87 6.83
CA ARG A 47 -48.38 -32.57 6.08
C ARG A 47 -47.78 -33.76 6.85
N ALA A 48 -47.50 -33.57 8.13
CA ALA A 48 -46.98 -34.63 9.00
C ALA A 48 -47.96 -35.81 9.13
N LYS A 49 -49.27 -35.55 9.02
CA LYS A 49 -50.32 -36.58 9.02
C LYS A 49 -50.49 -37.31 7.66
N ALA A 50 -49.80 -36.88 6.60
CA ALA A 50 -49.90 -37.42 5.25
C ALA A 50 -48.51 -37.68 4.60
N PRO A 51 -47.74 -38.67 5.09
CA PRO A 51 -46.34 -38.88 4.69
C PRO A 51 -46.14 -39.17 3.20
N GLU A 52 -47.08 -39.87 2.55
CA GLU A 52 -47.01 -40.15 1.12
C GLU A 52 -47.22 -38.89 0.25
N GLN A 53 -48.09 -37.99 0.69
CA GLN A 53 -48.30 -36.70 0.01
C GLN A 53 -47.09 -35.78 0.19
N LEU A 54 -46.46 -35.81 1.37
CA LEU A 54 -45.23 -35.07 1.64
C LEU A 54 -44.08 -35.54 0.74
N LYS A 55 -43.96 -36.86 0.53
CA LYS A 55 -42.96 -37.43 -0.39
C LYS A 55 -43.21 -37.00 -1.83
N GLU A 56 -44.45 -37.06 -2.28
CA GLU A 56 -44.85 -36.61 -3.62
C GLU A 56 -44.63 -35.09 -3.82
N GLU A 57 -44.90 -34.27 -2.79
CA GLU A 57 -44.64 -32.83 -2.78
C GLU A 57 -43.14 -32.52 -2.86
N ALA A 58 -42.32 -33.25 -2.10
CA ALA A 58 -40.86 -33.09 -2.07
C ALA A 58 -40.16 -33.56 -3.36
N GLU A 59 -40.68 -34.60 -4.03
CA GLU A 59 -40.16 -35.09 -5.32
C GLU A 59 -40.55 -34.17 -6.48
N LYS A 60 -41.72 -33.51 -6.41
CA LYS A 60 -42.24 -32.64 -7.49
C LYS A 60 -41.81 -31.18 -7.37
N THR A 61 -41.50 -30.71 -6.16
CA THR A 61 -41.22 -29.29 -5.90
C THR A 61 -39.79 -29.14 -5.38
N PRO A 62 -38.81 -28.79 -6.23
CA PRO A 62 -37.47 -28.49 -5.76
C PRO A 62 -37.50 -27.26 -4.85
N VAL A 63 -36.65 -27.25 -3.81
CA VAL A 63 -36.57 -26.14 -2.85
C VAL A 63 -36.23 -24.84 -3.59
N SER A 64 -37.15 -23.88 -3.61
CA SER A 64 -36.97 -22.57 -4.23
C SER A 64 -36.74 -21.48 -3.19
N CYS A 65 -35.79 -20.58 -3.47
CA CYS A 65 -35.58 -19.38 -2.66
C CYS A 65 -36.80 -18.43 -2.71
N ASP A 66 -37.58 -18.46 -3.80
CA ASP A 66 -38.77 -17.64 -3.95
C ASP A 66 -39.91 -18.09 -3.02
N ASP A 67 -40.02 -19.39 -2.75
CA ASP A 67 -41.01 -19.93 -1.81
C ASP A 67 -40.67 -19.54 -0.37
N GLU A 68 -39.38 -19.52 0.00
CA GLU A 68 -38.93 -19.02 1.30
C GLU A 68 -39.22 -17.52 1.44
N LEU A 69 -38.97 -16.73 0.40
CA LEU A 69 -39.27 -15.30 0.38
C LEU A 69 -40.79 -15.04 0.48
N ALA A 70 -41.61 -15.83 -0.22
CA ALA A 70 -43.06 -15.74 -0.14
C ALA A 70 -43.58 -16.08 1.26
N LEU A 71 -43.03 -17.11 1.90
CA LEU A 71 -43.36 -17.48 3.28
C LEU A 71 -42.95 -16.38 4.28
N ALA A 72 -41.74 -15.83 4.15
CA ALA A 72 -41.30 -14.72 5.00
C ALA A 72 -42.22 -13.49 4.86
N ASN A 73 -42.60 -13.14 3.63
CA ASN A 73 -43.54 -12.05 3.37
C ASN A 73 -44.93 -12.33 3.95
N ARG A 74 -45.42 -13.57 3.87
CA ARG A 74 -46.70 -13.99 4.47
C ARG A 74 -46.70 -13.83 5.99
N ILE A 75 -45.59 -14.16 6.65
CA ILE A 75 -45.43 -14.04 8.11
C ILE A 75 -45.30 -12.57 8.49
N PHE A 76 -44.20 -11.92 8.09
CA PHE A 76 -43.85 -10.59 8.57
C PHE A 76 -44.75 -9.49 8.00
N GLY A 77 -45.37 -9.73 6.83
CA GLY A 77 -46.37 -8.81 6.26
C GLY A 77 -47.69 -8.77 7.04
N LYS A 78 -48.08 -9.88 7.68
CA LYS A 78 -49.27 -9.92 8.54
C LYS A 78 -48.97 -9.53 9.98
N PHE A 79 -47.79 -9.88 10.48
CA PHE A 79 -47.39 -9.60 11.86
C PHE A 79 -47.01 -8.13 12.08
N PHE A 80 -46.10 -7.58 11.26
CA PHE A 80 -45.49 -6.28 11.52
C PHE A 80 -46.35 -5.12 11.00
N THR A 81 -47.53 -4.95 11.59
CA THR A 81 -48.47 -3.86 11.32
C THR A 81 -48.06 -2.58 12.03
N GLU A 82 -48.66 -1.44 11.64
CA GLU A 82 -48.45 -0.15 12.30
C GLU A 82 -48.76 -0.20 13.81
N GLU A 83 -49.84 -0.87 14.20
CA GLU A 83 -50.22 -1.01 15.61
C GLU A 83 -49.23 -1.90 16.38
N VAL A 84 -48.80 -3.02 15.81
CA VAL A 84 -47.79 -3.89 16.41
C VAL A 84 -46.46 -3.15 16.57
N ALA A 85 -46.03 -2.41 15.56
CA ALA A 85 -44.80 -1.63 15.61
C ALA A 85 -44.83 -0.56 16.71
N VAL A 86 -45.93 0.18 16.86
CA VAL A 86 -46.08 1.18 17.92
C VAL A 86 -46.04 0.53 19.30
N ARG A 87 -46.75 -0.59 19.49
CA ARG A 87 -46.81 -1.30 20.79
C ARG A 87 -45.49 -1.98 21.18
N LEU A 88 -44.67 -2.38 20.20
CA LEU A 88 -43.32 -2.89 20.42
C LEU A 88 -42.37 -1.84 21.00
N LEU A 89 -42.56 -0.57 20.65
CA LEU A 89 -41.71 0.52 21.11
C LEU A 89 -41.94 0.83 22.60
N PRO A 90 -40.86 1.12 23.36
CA PRO A 90 -41.00 1.67 24.70
C PRO A 90 -41.60 3.09 24.64
N THR A 91 -42.13 3.56 25.77
CA THR A 91 -42.82 4.85 25.89
C THR A 91 -41.96 6.03 25.42
N GLU A 92 -40.67 5.98 25.71
CA GLU A 92 -39.64 6.95 25.30
C GLU A 92 -39.53 7.01 23.77
N GLY A 93 -39.50 5.85 23.12
CA GLY A 93 -39.46 5.73 21.66
C GLY A 93 -40.71 6.28 21.00
N ARG A 94 -41.89 6.00 21.56
CA ARG A 94 -43.17 6.55 21.04
C ARG A 94 -43.20 8.08 21.12
N ARG A 95 -42.72 8.66 22.23
CA ARG A 95 -42.63 10.11 22.40
C ARG A 95 -41.64 10.75 21.43
N GLN A 96 -40.48 10.12 21.23
CA GLN A 96 -39.42 10.64 20.36
C GLN A 96 -39.81 10.61 18.88
N LEU A 97 -40.39 9.51 18.41
CA LEU A 97 -40.75 9.34 17.00
C LEU A 97 -41.99 10.16 16.62
N GLY A 98 -42.88 10.41 17.58
CA GLY A 98 -44.12 11.14 17.33
C GLY A 98 -45.04 10.40 16.35
N ALA A 99 -45.78 11.15 15.52
CA ALA A 99 -46.74 10.58 14.59
C ALA A 99 -46.08 9.63 13.57
N ILE A 100 -46.71 8.49 13.32
CA ILE A 100 -46.19 7.41 12.47
C ILE A 100 -45.87 7.84 11.04
N GLU A 101 -46.58 8.85 10.54
CA GLU A 101 -46.37 9.45 9.22
C GLU A 101 -44.96 9.97 9.01
N ARG A 102 -44.28 10.39 10.09
CA ARG A 102 -42.92 10.92 10.02
C ARG A 102 -41.87 9.83 9.81
N TRP A 103 -42.16 8.61 10.26
CA TRP A 103 -41.20 7.49 10.29
C TRP A 103 -41.75 6.23 9.61
N ARG A 104 -42.82 6.36 8.80
CA ARG A 104 -43.42 5.25 8.06
C ARG A 104 -42.42 4.53 7.14
N TRP A 105 -41.49 5.28 6.55
CA TRP A 105 -40.39 4.72 5.76
C TRP A 105 -39.51 3.77 6.60
N CYS A 106 -39.26 4.13 7.86
CA CYS A 106 -38.47 3.33 8.78
C CYS A 106 -39.19 2.02 9.13
N LEU A 107 -40.50 2.07 9.37
CA LEU A 107 -41.31 0.88 9.63
C LEU A 107 -41.23 -0.12 8.46
N LEU A 108 -41.37 0.37 7.23
CA LEU A 108 -41.27 -0.48 6.04
C LEU A 108 -39.85 -1.05 5.86
N HIS A 109 -38.82 -0.25 6.15
CA HIS A 109 -37.43 -0.68 6.14
C HIS A 109 -37.18 -1.80 7.18
N VAL A 110 -37.67 -1.63 8.41
CA VAL A 110 -37.54 -2.63 9.50
C VAL A 110 -38.21 -3.96 9.13
N ARG A 111 -39.32 -3.94 8.39
CA ARG A 111 -39.91 -5.17 7.85
C ARG A 111 -38.96 -5.91 6.89
N CYS A 112 -38.29 -5.18 6.00
CA CYS A 112 -37.25 -5.77 5.13
C CYS A 112 -36.11 -6.38 5.98
N CYS A 113 -35.75 -5.74 7.09
CA CYS A 113 -34.73 -6.23 8.03
C CYS A 113 -35.12 -7.55 8.71
N MET A 114 -36.38 -7.69 9.18
CA MET A 114 -36.89 -8.95 9.74
C MET A 114 -36.84 -10.10 8.73
N ILE A 115 -37.33 -9.84 7.52
CA ILE A 115 -37.35 -10.83 6.43
C ILE A 115 -35.93 -11.26 6.08
N PHE A 116 -35.01 -10.30 5.94
CA PHE A 116 -33.61 -10.59 5.63
C PHE A 116 -32.97 -11.47 6.70
N GLY A 117 -33.06 -11.08 7.99
CA GLY A 117 -32.50 -11.85 9.10
C GLY A 117 -33.06 -13.27 9.20
N TRP A 118 -34.35 -13.44 8.90
CA TRP A 118 -34.98 -14.76 8.87
C TRP A 118 -34.46 -15.64 7.73
N LEU A 119 -34.32 -15.10 6.51
CA LEU A 119 -33.85 -15.85 5.35
C LEU A 119 -32.40 -16.33 5.49
N VAL A 120 -31.51 -15.46 5.98
CA VAL A 120 -30.08 -15.76 6.11
C VAL A 120 -29.76 -16.75 7.23
N CYS A 121 -30.61 -16.84 8.26
CA CYS A 121 -30.41 -17.74 9.39
C CYS A 121 -31.25 -19.04 9.32
N ARG A 122 -32.11 -19.20 8.32
CA ARG A 122 -32.91 -20.41 8.12
C ARG A 122 -32.04 -21.51 7.51
N GLY A 123 -31.42 -22.34 8.36
CA GLY A 123 -30.55 -23.46 7.96
C GLY A 123 -29.09 -23.05 7.63
N PRO A 124 -28.20 -24.01 7.36
CA PRO A 124 -26.82 -23.71 6.99
C PRO A 124 -26.77 -23.05 5.61
N ARG A 125 -26.14 -21.86 5.52
CA ARG A 125 -26.04 -21.10 4.27
C ARG A 125 -24.58 -20.89 3.88
N THR A 126 -24.33 -20.88 2.58
CA THR A 126 -23.04 -20.46 2.01
C THR A 126 -23.01 -18.94 1.83
N PHE A 127 -21.82 -18.36 1.67
CA PHE A 127 -21.67 -16.94 1.35
C PHE A 127 -22.46 -16.53 0.08
N ARG A 128 -22.56 -17.43 -0.92
CA ARG A 128 -23.33 -17.18 -2.15
C ARG A 128 -24.83 -17.03 -1.88
N ALA A 129 -25.39 -17.82 -0.96
CA ALA A 129 -26.78 -17.68 -0.55
C ALA A 129 -27.01 -16.38 0.26
N PHE A 130 -26.06 -16.03 1.13
CA PHE A 130 -26.05 -14.74 1.83
C PHE A 130 -26.07 -13.55 0.86
N ALA A 131 -25.23 -13.58 -0.18
CA ALA A 131 -25.20 -12.54 -1.21
C ALA A 131 -26.52 -12.44 -2.00
N TYR A 132 -27.19 -13.58 -2.25
CA TYR A 132 -28.51 -13.58 -2.90
C TYR A 132 -29.60 -12.96 -2.02
N TYR A 133 -29.67 -13.31 -0.73
CA TYR A 133 -30.65 -12.68 0.15
C TYR A 133 -30.32 -11.21 0.46
N LEU A 134 -29.02 -10.83 0.43
CA LEU A 134 -28.61 -9.43 0.46
C LEU A 134 -29.12 -8.67 -0.77
N TYR A 135 -29.11 -9.30 -1.96
CA TYR A 135 -29.73 -8.73 -3.16
C TYR A 135 -31.24 -8.49 -2.97
N GLN A 136 -31.97 -9.49 -2.46
CA GLN A 136 -33.41 -9.35 -2.19
C GLN A 136 -33.71 -8.28 -1.12
N TYR A 137 -32.87 -8.20 -0.08
CA TYR A 137 -32.95 -7.15 0.94
C TYR A 137 -32.73 -5.77 0.35
N TRP A 138 -31.69 -5.60 -0.49
CA TRP A 138 -31.41 -4.35 -1.19
C TRP A 138 -32.58 -3.93 -2.10
N LEU A 139 -33.18 -4.85 -2.85
CA LEU A 139 -34.38 -4.57 -3.63
C LEU A 139 -35.55 -4.11 -2.75
N CYS A 140 -35.80 -4.80 -1.63
CA CYS A 140 -36.86 -4.45 -0.68
C CYS A 140 -36.66 -3.03 -0.13
N VAL A 141 -35.46 -2.72 0.37
CA VAL A 141 -35.13 -1.41 0.96
C VAL A 141 -35.29 -0.29 -0.08
N ARG A 142 -34.74 -0.49 -1.29
CA ARG A 142 -34.80 0.50 -2.38
C ARG A 142 -36.23 0.77 -2.83
N GLN A 143 -37.07 -0.27 -2.86
CA GLN A 143 -38.49 -0.16 -3.17
C GLN A 143 -39.25 0.67 -2.12
N VAL A 144 -39.05 0.39 -0.83
CA VAL A 144 -39.82 1.06 0.24
C VAL A 144 -39.41 2.52 0.46
N LEU A 145 -38.19 2.90 0.07
CA LEU A 145 -37.69 4.28 0.13
C LEU A 145 -38.03 5.11 -1.11
N GLY A 146 -38.80 4.56 -2.06
CA GLY A 146 -39.18 5.26 -3.28
C GLY A 146 -38.04 5.42 -4.30
N THR A 147 -36.96 4.65 -4.15
CA THR A 147 -35.81 4.64 -5.07
C THR A 147 -35.57 3.24 -5.66
N PRO A 148 -36.54 2.66 -6.38
CA PRO A 148 -36.47 1.26 -6.82
C PRO A 148 -35.26 1.00 -7.72
N VAL A 149 -34.70 -0.21 -7.59
CA VAL A 149 -33.60 -0.66 -8.45
C VAL A 149 -34.14 -0.96 -9.84
N GLY A 150 -33.44 -0.49 -10.89
CA GLY A 150 -33.82 -0.77 -12.27
C GLY A 150 -33.71 -2.26 -12.61
N SER A 151 -34.49 -2.72 -13.57
CA SER A 151 -34.35 -4.06 -14.16
C SER A 151 -34.05 -3.93 -15.65
N PRO A 152 -32.78 -4.05 -16.09
CA PRO A 152 -31.58 -4.33 -15.28
C PRO A 152 -31.05 -3.12 -14.48
N PRO A 153 -30.22 -3.32 -13.43
CA PRO A 153 -29.69 -2.22 -12.61
C PRO A 153 -28.75 -1.29 -13.39
N THR A 154 -28.79 0.01 -13.05
CA THR A 154 -27.89 1.02 -13.63
C THR A 154 -26.42 0.77 -13.25
N ALA A 155 -25.47 1.47 -13.88
CA ALA A 155 -24.05 1.36 -13.54
C ALA A 155 -23.77 1.77 -12.08
N GLU A 156 -24.42 2.83 -11.59
CA GLU A 156 -24.32 3.26 -10.20
C GLU A 156 -24.94 2.24 -9.25
N GLN A 157 -26.14 1.72 -9.56
CA GLN A 157 -26.78 0.68 -8.75
C GLN A 157 -25.96 -0.62 -8.70
N ARG A 158 -25.26 -0.98 -9.78
CA ARG A 158 -24.32 -2.11 -9.77
C ARG A 158 -23.11 -1.84 -8.87
N GLN A 159 -22.62 -0.62 -8.83
CA GLN A 159 -21.54 -0.25 -7.94
C GLN A 159 -21.98 -0.26 -6.47
N ASP A 160 -23.17 0.27 -6.16
CA ASP A 160 -23.78 0.18 -4.83
C ASP A 160 -23.83 -1.27 -4.36
N PHE A 161 -24.36 -2.18 -5.18
CA PHE A 161 -24.47 -3.59 -4.81
C PHE A 161 -23.11 -4.27 -4.65
N ARG A 162 -22.09 -3.89 -5.44
CA ARG A 162 -20.71 -4.38 -5.25
C ARG A 162 -20.15 -3.95 -3.90
N THR A 163 -20.35 -2.69 -3.50
CA THR A 163 -19.95 -2.20 -2.18
C THR A 163 -20.61 -3.00 -1.07
N LEU A 164 -21.92 -3.31 -1.19
CA LEU A 164 -22.62 -4.15 -0.21
C LEU A 164 -22.03 -5.57 -0.14
N VAL A 165 -21.76 -6.21 -1.27
CA VAL A 165 -21.19 -7.57 -1.28
C VAL A 165 -19.76 -7.59 -0.71
N GLN A 166 -18.94 -6.58 -1.01
CA GLN A 166 -17.58 -6.45 -0.48
C GLN A 166 -17.59 -6.24 1.04
N ALA A 167 -18.46 -5.35 1.53
CA ALA A 167 -18.62 -5.13 2.96
C ALA A 167 -19.14 -6.38 3.68
N LEU A 168 -20.09 -7.11 3.09
CA LEU A 168 -20.57 -8.37 3.64
C LEU A 168 -19.45 -9.42 3.68
N ALA A 169 -18.61 -9.50 2.64
CA ALA A 169 -17.45 -10.39 2.63
C ALA A 169 -16.46 -10.03 3.75
N GLY A 170 -16.17 -8.74 3.93
CA GLY A 170 -15.33 -8.23 5.01
C GLY A 170 -15.88 -8.53 6.40
N ALA A 171 -17.20 -8.46 6.58
CA ALA A 171 -17.87 -8.79 7.84
C ALA A 171 -17.94 -10.31 8.10
N TYR A 172 -18.08 -11.11 7.05
CA TYR A 172 -18.21 -12.58 7.11
C TYR A 172 -16.87 -13.28 7.33
N LYS A 173 -15.76 -12.72 6.83
CA LYS A 173 -14.44 -13.35 6.91
C LYS A 173 -13.96 -13.61 8.35
N PRO A 174 -14.03 -12.67 9.30
CA PRO A 174 -13.59 -12.94 10.67
C PRO A 174 -14.50 -13.94 11.38
N TYR A 175 -15.79 -14.01 11.04
CA TYR A 175 -16.69 -15.05 11.57
C TYR A 175 -16.21 -16.47 11.22
N LEU A 176 -15.66 -16.68 10.02
CA LEU A 176 -15.06 -17.97 9.66
C LEU A 176 -13.80 -18.27 10.49
N THR A 177 -13.01 -17.26 10.82
CA THR A 177 -11.81 -17.40 11.66
C THR A 177 -12.17 -17.67 13.12
N ASP A 178 -13.16 -16.96 13.67
CA ASP A 178 -13.68 -17.13 15.03
C ASP A 178 -14.25 -18.56 15.20
N GLN A 179 -15.00 -19.05 14.20
CA GLN A 179 -15.52 -20.42 14.16
C GLN A 179 -14.44 -21.49 14.00
N LEU A 180 -13.29 -21.18 13.37
CA LEU A 180 -12.15 -22.11 13.29
C LEU A 180 -11.44 -22.22 14.65
N ALA A 181 -11.33 -21.10 15.38
CA ALA A 181 -10.71 -21.06 16.70
C ALA A 181 -11.47 -21.90 17.75
N THR A 182 -12.80 -22.03 17.63
CA THR A 182 -13.62 -22.82 18.55
C THR A 182 -13.57 -24.34 18.31
N VAL A 183 -12.96 -24.79 17.19
CA VAL A 183 -12.72 -26.21 16.91
C VAL A 183 -11.40 -26.70 17.51
N GLU A 184 -10.48 -25.78 17.80
CA GLU A 184 -9.19 -26.08 18.41
C GLU A 184 -9.32 -26.09 19.93
N PHE A 185 -9.28 -27.27 20.55
CA PHE A 185 -9.25 -27.46 22.02
C PHE A 185 -7.84 -27.85 22.50
N PRO A 186 -6.86 -26.93 22.51
CA PRO A 186 -5.47 -27.28 22.84
C PRO A 186 -5.27 -27.81 24.28
N ALA A 187 -6.23 -27.58 25.19
CA ALA A 187 -6.20 -28.04 26.58
C ALA A 187 -7.24 -29.14 26.92
N GLY A 188 -7.95 -29.71 25.94
CA GLY A 188 -9.03 -30.68 26.13
C GLY A 188 -10.44 -30.08 26.04
N ILE A 189 -11.47 -30.95 25.98
CA ILE A 189 -12.88 -30.53 25.90
C ILE A 189 -13.28 -29.83 27.21
N PRO A 190 -13.84 -28.61 27.17
CA PRO A 190 -14.25 -27.88 28.37
C PRO A 190 -15.22 -28.67 29.26
N ASP A 191 -15.08 -28.58 30.59
CA ASP A 191 -15.93 -29.29 31.55
C ASP A 191 -17.43 -28.95 31.41
N GLU A 192 -17.75 -27.78 30.87
CA GLU A 192 -19.13 -27.34 30.58
C GLU A 192 -19.79 -28.18 29.47
N VAL A 193 -19.00 -28.60 28.46
CA VAL A 193 -19.42 -29.53 27.41
C VAL A 193 -19.63 -30.93 27.98
N LEU A 194 -18.72 -31.38 28.86
CA LEU A 194 -18.80 -32.70 29.50
C LEU A 194 -19.90 -32.80 30.56
N THR A 195 -20.26 -31.70 31.20
CA THR A 195 -21.33 -31.64 32.21
C THR A 195 -22.71 -31.34 31.63
N GLY A 196 -22.83 -31.15 30.31
CA GLY A 196 -24.09 -30.86 29.63
C GLY A 196 -24.67 -29.49 29.98
N LYS A 197 -23.83 -28.57 30.46
CA LYS A 197 -24.19 -27.17 30.80
C LYS A 197 -23.94 -26.20 29.64
N ILE A 198 -23.97 -26.71 28.41
CA ILE A 198 -23.87 -25.86 27.22
C ILE A 198 -25.18 -25.09 27.08
N ASP A 199 -25.09 -23.78 26.91
CA ASP A 199 -26.24 -23.00 26.48
C ASP A 199 -26.52 -23.34 25.01
N CYS A 200 -27.65 -23.99 24.72
CA CYS A 200 -28.03 -24.32 23.35
C CYS A 200 -28.29 -23.08 22.46
N PHE A 201 -28.27 -21.86 23.03
CA PHE A 201 -28.32 -20.58 22.33
C PHE A 201 -26.93 -19.96 22.09
N GLU A 202 -25.84 -20.57 22.60
CA GLU A 202 -24.45 -20.16 22.35
C GLU A 202 -24.12 -20.22 20.84
N GLY A 203 -23.55 -19.16 20.29
CA GLY A 203 -23.30 -18.98 18.84
C GLY A 203 -24.35 -18.15 18.07
N GLU A 204 -25.43 -17.71 18.72
CA GLU A 204 -26.38 -16.74 18.16
C GLU A 204 -25.79 -15.31 18.05
N GLU A 205 -24.92 -14.94 18.99
CA GLU A 205 -24.18 -13.67 18.99
C GLU A 205 -23.13 -13.58 17.87
N GLU A 206 -22.55 -14.70 17.46
CA GLU A 206 -21.46 -14.73 16.46
C GLU A 206 -21.99 -14.50 15.04
N ALA A 207 -23.11 -15.13 14.68
CA ALA A 207 -23.83 -14.84 13.43
C ALA A 207 -24.36 -13.38 13.42
N THR A 208 -24.68 -12.86 14.60
CA THR A 208 -25.12 -11.48 14.81
C THR A 208 -23.99 -10.46 14.60
N ALA A 209 -22.76 -10.79 15.01
CA ALA A 209 -21.58 -9.94 14.81
C ALA A 209 -21.29 -9.66 13.33
N VAL A 210 -21.66 -10.57 12.42
CA VAL A 210 -21.57 -10.34 10.96
C VAL A 210 -22.44 -9.15 10.55
N PHE A 211 -23.66 -9.03 11.07
CA PHE A 211 -24.58 -7.94 10.71
C PHE A 211 -24.19 -6.61 11.36
N GLU A 212 -23.62 -6.62 12.56
CA GLU A 212 -23.06 -5.41 13.17
C GLU A 212 -21.85 -4.89 12.36
N ARG A 213 -20.93 -5.78 11.97
CA ARG A 213 -19.76 -5.44 11.13
C ARG A 213 -20.15 -5.00 9.71
N PHE A 214 -21.27 -5.50 9.19
CA PHE A 214 -21.78 -5.16 7.86
C PHE A 214 -22.32 -3.73 7.76
N LEU A 215 -22.85 -3.17 8.86
CA LEU A 215 -23.42 -1.83 8.88
C LEU A 215 -22.31 -0.78 9.08
N THR A 216 -21.63 -0.42 8.00
CA THR A 216 -20.58 0.60 7.96
C THR A 216 -21.12 1.93 7.42
N VAL A 217 -20.32 2.99 7.50
CA VAL A 217 -20.63 4.31 6.91
C VAL A 217 -20.78 4.23 5.39
N GLU A 218 -20.13 3.25 4.75
CA GLU A 218 -20.14 3.06 3.30
C GLU A 218 -21.33 2.20 2.84
N THR A 219 -21.81 1.27 3.67
CA THR A 219 -22.93 0.41 3.30
C THR A 219 -24.28 1.11 3.40
N ALA A 220 -24.46 2.07 4.32
CA ALA A 220 -25.72 2.79 4.45
C ALA A 220 -26.10 3.60 3.18
N PRO A 221 -25.22 4.42 2.58
CA PRO A 221 -25.49 5.09 1.31
C PRO A 221 -25.73 4.10 0.14
N ALA A 222 -24.98 2.99 0.09
CA ALA A 222 -25.15 1.98 -0.96
C ALA A 222 -26.48 1.21 -0.84
N LEU A 223 -26.91 0.96 0.41
CA LEU A 223 -28.15 0.24 0.72
C LEU A 223 -29.39 1.10 0.44
N LEU A 224 -29.36 2.36 0.89
CA LEU A 224 -30.49 3.28 0.83
C LEU A 224 -30.54 4.05 -0.50
N GLY A 225 -29.38 4.27 -1.13
CA GLY A 225 -29.17 5.24 -2.20
C GLY A 225 -28.72 6.60 -1.67
N LYS A 226 -27.80 7.26 -2.38
CA LYS A 226 -27.18 8.53 -1.94
C LYS A 226 -28.18 9.62 -1.59
N GLU A 227 -29.20 9.84 -2.42
CA GLU A 227 -30.21 10.89 -2.20
C GLU A 227 -31.09 10.58 -0.99
N ALA A 228 -31.62 9.36 -0.90
CA ALA A 228 -32.44 8.92 0.24
C ALA A 228 -31.63 8.94 1.55
N PHE A 229 -30.37 8.50 1.52
CA PHE A 229 -29.47 8.60 2.66
C PHE A 229 -29.22 10.06 3.08
N ALA A 230 -28.92 10.95 2.14
CA ALA A 230 -28.70 12.37 2.44
C ALA A 230 -29.95 13.08 2.99
N ALA A 231 -31.15 12.63 2.62
CA ALA A 231 -32.41 13.14 3.15
C ALA A 231 -32.68 12.60 4.56
N HIS A 232 -32.67 11.27 4.73
CA HIS A 232 -33.07 10.62 5.98
C HIS A 232 -32.01 10.71 7.08
N SER A 233 -30.71 10.76 6.74
CA SER A 233 -29.63 10.90 7.75
C SER A 233 -29.72 12.18 8.58
N LYS A 234 -30.46 13.20 8.11
CA LYS A 234 -30.72 14.45 8.83
C LYS A 234 -31.87 14.36 9.82
N GLU A 235 -32.63 13.26 9.83
CA GLU A 235 -33.75 13.06 10.74
C GLU A 235 -33.23 12.66 12.14
N PRO A 236 -33.70 13.28 13.23
CA PRO A 236 -33.23 13.00 14.60
C PRO A 236 -33.41 11.56 15.09
N PHE A 237 -34.17 10.74 14.38
CA PHE A 237 -34.44 9.33 14.70
C PHE A 237 -33.83 8.36 13.69
N PHE A 238 -33.03 8.83 12.73
CA PHE A 238 -32.37 7.96 11.75
C PHE A 238 -31.51 6.89 12.43
N TRP A 239 -30.77 7.28 13.48
CA TRP A 239 -29.98 6.35 14.30
C TRP A 239 -30.84 5.25 14.93
N PHE A 240 -32.04 5.60 15.41
CA PHE A 240 -32.97 4.66 16.01
C PHE A 240 -33.47 3.68 14.96
N CYS A 241 -33.78 4.16 13.75
CA CYS A 241 -34.20 3.30 12.66
C CYS A 241 -33.15 2.23 12.33
N ARG A 242 -31.87 2.60 12.35
CA ARG A 242 -30.75 1.68 12.14
C ARG A 242 -30.63 0.66 13.27
N CYS A 243 -30.73 1.09 14.53
CA CYS A 243 -30.73 0.18 15.68
C CYS A 243 -31.92 -0.79 15.63
N TRP A 244 -33.11 -0.28 15.29
CA TRP A 244 -34.32 -1.08 15.12
C TRP A 244 -34.17 -2.12 14.01
N CYS A 245 -33.62 -1.74 12.86
CA CYS A 245 -33.32 -2.68 11.78
C CYS A 245 -32.37 -3.80 12.24
N LEU A 246 -31.34 -3.47 13.03
CA LEU A 246 -30.40 -4.45 13.57
C LEU A 246 -31.10 -5.43 14.53
N CYS A 247 -31.90 -4.91 15.47
CA CYS A 247 -32.73 -5.74 16.34
C CYS A 247 -33.73 -6.60 15.57
N ALA A 248 -34.28 -6.08 14.46
CA ALA A 248 -35.20 -6.81 13.60
C ALA A 248 -34.53 -7.94 12.81
N ILE A 249 -33.30 -7.73 12.32
CA ILE A 249 -32.48 -8.80 11.71
C ILE A 249 -32.24 -9.90 12.73
N ARG A 250 -31.84 -9.54 13.97
CA ARG A 250 -31.63 -10.51 15.05
C ARG A 250 -32.90 -11.27 15.40
N PHE A 251 -34.03 -10.57 15.51
CA PHE A 251 -35.32 -11.20 15.75
C PHE A 251 -35.70 -12.19 14.63
N GLY A 252 -35.56 -11.78 13.37
CA GLY A 252 -35.76 -12.67 12.23
C GLY A 252 -34.86 -13.91 12.30
N CYS A 253 -33.59 -13.72 12.67
CA CYS A 253 -32.62 -14.80 12.81
C CYS A 253 -32.98 -15.79 13.91
N CYS A 254 -33.34 -15.30 15.10
CA CYS A 254 -33.83 -16.11 16.23
C CYS A 254 -35.06 -16.93 15.81
N LEU A 255 -36.03 -16.29 15.16
CA LEU A 255 -37.25 -16.95 14.69
C LEU A 255 -37.02 -18.02 13.63
N ALA A 256 -36.03 -17.83 12.76
CA ALA A 256 -35.68 -18.84 11.75
C ALA A 256 -35.15 -20.13 12.38
N ARG A 257 -34.62 -20.04 13.60
CA ARG A 257 -34.07 -21.16 14.37
C ARG A 257 -35.06 -21.75 15.38
N ALA A 258 -36.09 -20.98 15.75
CA ALA A 258 -37.11 -21.41 16.71
C ALA A 258 -37.89 -22.65 16.23
N ARG A 259 -37.97 -23.67 17.07
CA ARG A 259 -38.63 -24.97 16.83
C ARG A 259 -39.90 -25.16 17.65
N SER A 260 -40.17 -24.27 18.61
CA SER A 260 -41.31 -24.35 19.52
C SER A 260 -41.91 -22.97 19.81
N PHE A 261 -43.18 -22.91 20.24
CA PHE A 261 -43.80 -21.65 20.65
C PHE A 261 -43.13 -20.99 21.86
N ILE A 262 -42.44 -21.77 22.71
CA ILE A 262 -41.66 -21.24 23.82
C ILE A 262 -40.44 -20.47 23.28
N GLU A 263 -39.76 -20.99 22.27
CA GLU A 263 -38.65 -20.29 21.60
C GLU A 263 -39.16 -19.05 20.84
N VAL A 264 -40.31 -19.14 20.18
CA VAL A 264 -40.97 -18.00 19.52
C VAL A 264 -41.25 -16.87 20.54
N LEU A 265 -41.76 -17.20 21.73
CA LEU A 265 -41.96 -16.26 22.83
C LEU A 265 -40.63 -15.66 23.31
N ARG A 266 -39.58 -16.47 23.48
CA ARG A 266 -38.24 -16.01 23.88
C ARG A 266 -37.63 -15.07 22.84
N CYS A 267 -37.75 -15.36 21.55
CA CYS A 267 -37.32 -14.47 20.47
C CYS A 267 -38.04 -13.12 20.54
N LEU A 268 -39.35 -13.11 20.84
CA LEU A 268 -40.10 -11.87 20.97
C LEU A 268 -39.69 -11.06 22.21
N LEU A 269 -39.43 -11.72 23.35
CA LEU A 269 -38.86 -11.09 24.54
C LEU A 269 -37.48 -10.49 24.25
N PHE A 270 -36.61 -11.26 23.60
CA PHE A 270 -35.29 -10.79 23.16
C PHE A 270 -35.41 -9.57 22.25
N TYR A 271 -36.32 -9.60 21.29
CA TYR A 271 -36.55 -8.47 20.39
C TYR A 271 -36.97 -7.22 21.15
N ARG A 272 -37.92 -7.34 22.07
CA ARG A 272 -38.35 -6.22 22.92
C ARG A 272 -37.21 -5.68 23.79
N ARG A 273 -36.38 -6.55 24.35
CA ARG A 273 -35.17 -6.13 25.09
C ARG A 273 -34.20 -5.37 24.19
N CYS A 274 -33.88 -5.91 23.02
CA CYS A 274 -33.01 -5.25 22.05
C CYS A 274 -33.52 -3.85 21.69
N LEU A 275 -34.83 -3.69 21.47
CA LEU A 275 -35.42 -2.37 21.22
C LEU A 275 -35.27 -1.40 22.40
N ARG A 276 -35.39 -1.89 23.64
CA ARG A 276 -35.10 -1.06 24.83
C ARG A 276 -33.63 -0.70 24.94
N GLU A 277 -32.72 -1.57 24.51
CA GLU A 277 -31.29 -1.29 24.47
C GLU A 277 -30.96 -0.15 23.50
N CYS A 278 -31.71 0.00 22.40
CA CYS A 278 -31.61 1.19 21.55
C CYS A 278 -31.91 2.50 22.31
N PHE A 279 -32.64 2.46 23.43
CA PHE A 279 -32.95 3.61 24.27
C PHE A 279 -32.16 3.65 25.59
N ARG A 280 -31.13 2.80 25.76
CA ARG A 280 -30.21 2.89 26.91
C ARG A 280 -29.31 4.14 26.81
N PRO A 281 -28.78 4.65 27.93
CA PRO A 281 -27.82 5.77 27.93
C PRO A 281 -26.64 5.53 26.97
N LEU A 282 -25.96 6.61 26.57
CA LEU A 282 -24.75 6.52 25.76
C LEU A 282 -23.75 5.54 26.38
N ARG A 283 -23.19 4.68 25.54
CA ARG A 283 -22.22 3.64 25.89
C ARG A 283 -20.93 3.89 25.13
N CYS A 284 -19.85 3.88 25.89
CA CYS A 284 -18.48 3.99 25.40
C CYS A 284 -17.70 2.78 25.91
N GLU A 285 -17.04 2.06 25.00
CA GLU A 285 -16.12 0.97 25.34
C GLU A 285 -15.01 0.92 24.29
N ILE A 286 -13.76 0.73 24.71
CA ILE A 286 -12.64 0.49 23.79
C ILE A 286 -12.07 -0.89 24.13
N THR A 287 -11.89 -1.73 23.11
CA THR A 287 -11.36 -3.10 23.26
C THR A 287 -9.97 -3.25 22.63
N LYS A 288 -9.61 -2.37 21.68
CA LYS A 288 -8.25 -2.24 21.11
C LYS A 288 -7.92 -0.77 20.85
N PRO A 289 -6.66 -0.32 20.97
CA PRO A 289 -5.45 -1.11 21.25
C PRO A 289 -5.29 -1.52 22.73
N THR A 290 -4.58 -2.62 23.00
CA THR A 290 -4.27 -3.12 24.36
C THR A 290 -2.86 -3.67 24.46
N GLY A 291 -2.28 -3.62 25.66
CA GLY A 291 -0.96 -4.20 25.93
C GLY A 291 0.14 -3.59 25.06
N CYS A 292 0.98 -4.42 24.46
CA CYS A 292 1.93 -3.96 23.46
C CYS A 292 1.31 -4.07 22.06
N THR A 293 1.09 -2.93 21.40
CA THR A 293 0.44 -2.87 20.10
C THR A 293 1.42 -2.43 19.02
N GLU A 294 1.58 -3.29 18.01
CA GLU A 294 2.37 -3.01 16.80
C GLU A 294 1.59 -2.10 15.84
N GLU A 295 2.30 -1.17 15.20
CA GLU A 295 1.72 -0.35 14.15
C GLU A 295 1.63 -1.11 12.81
N GLU A 296 0.54 -0.88 12.09
CA GLU A 296 0.27 -1.50 10.81
C GLU A 296 0.29 -0.47 9.69
N LEU A 297 0.82 -0.86 8.53
CA LEU A 297 0.77 -0.03 7.33
C LEU A 297 -0.68 0.09 6.86
N ASN A 298 -1.19 1.32 6.82
CA ASN A 298 -2.49 1.63 6.27
C ASN A 298 -2.33 2.54 5.06
N GLN A 299 -2.43 1.94 3.86
CA GLN A 299 -2.29 2.65 2.59
C GLN A 299 -3.37 3.72 2.38
N THR A 300 -4.57 3.52 2.95
CA THR A 300 -5.69 4.48 2.86
C THR A 300 -5.42 5.73 3.69
N VAL A 301 -4.78 5.57 4.86
CA VAL A 301 -4.41 6.68 5.76
C VAL A 301 -3.07 7.33 5.36
N GLY A 302 -2.25 6.63 4.57
CA GLY A 302 -0.97 7.14 4.10
C GLY A 302 0.13 7.09 5.16
N GLY A 303 0.24 5.99 5.91
CA GLY A 303 1.28 5.83 6.91
C GLY A 303 1.13 4.59 7.79
N LEU A 304 1.87 4.59 8.90
CA LEU A 304 1.76 3.59 9.97
C LEU A 304 0.67 4.02 10.96
N THR A 305 -0.18 3.09 11.34
CA THR A 305 -1.36 3.37 12.16
C THR A 305 -1.58 2.33 13.24
N VAL A 306 -2.25 2.73 14.30
CA VAL A 306 -2.87 1.82 15.28
C VAL A 306 -4.37 1.85 15.09
N THR A 307 -4.97 0.66 14.98
CA THR A 307 -6.41 0.50 14.82
C THR A 307 -7.13 0.56 16.17
N VAL A 308 -8.19 1.36 16.24
CA VAL A 308 -9.04 1.50 17.43
C VAL A 308 -10.36 0.74 17.21
N VAL A 309 -10.67 -0.19 18.11
CA VAL A 309 -11.86 -1.05 18.07
C VAL A 309 -12.62 -0.92 19.37
N GLY A 310 -13.95 -0.87 19.30
CA GLY A 310 -14.79 -0.72 20.48
C GLY A 310 -16.27 -0.47 20.16
N THR A 311 -16.98 0.11 21.13
CA THR A 311 -18.40 0.44 21.08
C THR A 311 -18.60 1.93 21.35
N ALA A 312 -19.28 2.60 20.41
CA ALA A 312 -19.75 3.97 20.51
C ALA A 312 -21.23 4.00 20.07
N ALA A 313 -22.16 3.92 21.01
CA ALA A 313 -23.59 3.80 20.69
C ALA A 313 -24.47 4.29 21.86
N GLY A 314 -25.78 4.29 21.68
CA GLY A 314 -26.77 4.56 22.74
C GLY A 314 -27.88 5.51 22.29
N ALA A 315 -28.78 5.81 23.20
CA ALA A 315 -29.92 6.67 22.96
C ALA A 315 -29.46 8.07 22.56
N PHE A 316 -30.11 8.61 21.53
CA PHE A 316 -29.85 9.95 21.02
C PHE A 316 -28.41 10.17 20.53
N PHE A 317 -27.68 9.09 20.21
CA PHE A 317 -26.34 9.18 19.62
C PHE A 317 -26.31 10.18 18.46
N ASP A 318 -25.32 11.08 18.50
CA ASP A 318 -25.05 12.05 17.45
C ASP A 318 -23.76 11.70 16.71
N HIS A 319 -22.63 11.69 17.43
CA HIS A 319 -21.33 11.31 16.91
C HIS A 319 -20.40 10.81 18.03
N TYR A 320 -19.23 10.29 17.67
CA TYR A 320 -18.13 10.04 18.60
C TYR A 320 -16.82 10.67 18.13
N THR A 321 -15.94 10.96 19.08
CA THR A 321 -14.57 11.41 18.83
C THR A 321 -13.57 10.45 19.45
N LEU A 322 -12.43 10.30 18.77
CA LEU A 322 -11.24 9.63 19.25
C LEU A 322 -10.16 10.68 19.46
N GLU A 323 -9.45 10.56 20.58
CA GLU A 323 -8.30 11.38 20.93
C GLU A 323 -7.23 10.49 21.56
N TRP A 324 -5.99 10.96 21.54
CA TRP A 324 -4.87 10.26 22.14
C TRP A 324 -3.96 11.21 22.91
N ARG A 325 -3.21 10.66 23.86
CA ARG A 325 -2.13 11.36 24.56
C ARG A 325 -1.04 10.39 24.97
N LYS A 326 0.16 10.91 25.23
CA LYS A 326 1.25 10.14 25.83
C LYS A 326 1.06 10.11 27.35
N VAL A 327 1.21 8.95 27.99
CA VAL A 327 0.93 8.77 29.42
C VAL A 327 2.14 9.21 30.26
N GLU A 328 1.92 10.16 31.18
CA GLU A 328 2.87 10.58 32.24
C GLU A 328 2.33 10.31 33.67
N GLY A 329 1.41 9.35 33.82
CA GLY A 329 1.04 8.82 35.15
C GLY A 329 -0.28 9.30 35.76
N ALA A 330 -1.37 9.34 35.00
CA ALA A 330 -2.74 9.35 35.55
C ALA A 330 -3.71 8.61 34.60
N ALA A 331 -4.83 8.11 35.14
CA ALA A 331 -5.86 7.39 34.39
C ALA A 331 -6.93 8.37 33.88
N CYS A 332 -7.35 8.27 32.62
CA CYS A 332 -8.53 8.89 31.97
C CYS A 332 -9.04 10.26 32.49
N ASP A 333 -8.16 11.14 33.00
CA ASP A 333 -8.53 12.47 33.47
C ASP A 333 -8.81 13.41 32.28
N ASP A 334 -9.85 14.24 32.42
CA ASP A 334 -10.23 15.23 31.42
C ASP A 334 -9.39 16.50 31.59
N ASP A 335 -8.21 16.51 30.95
CA ASP A 335 -7.27 17.62 30.95
C ASP A 335 -6.97 18.15 29.53
N ALA A 336 -6.16 19.20 29.44
CA ALA A 336 -5.81 19.83 28.15
C ALA A 336 -4.80 19.02 27.31
N GLY A 337 -4.39 17.82 27.74
CA GLY A 337 -3.34 17.02 27.11
C GLY A 337 -3.79 16.14 25.94
N TRP A 338 -5.10 16.05 25.68
CA TRP A 338 -5.68 15.25 24.61
C TRP A 338 -5.45 15.84 23.22
N LYS A 339 -5.12 14.99 22.26
CA LYS A 339 -4.87 15.38 20.86
C LYS A 339 -5.76 14.59 19.91
N SER A 340 -6.33 15.28 18.93
CA SER A 340 -7.07 14.68 17.80
C SER A 340 -6.23 14.58 16.52
N ASP A 341 -4.99 15.10 16.53
CA ASP A 341 -4.13 15.12 15.35
C ASP A 341 -3.80 13.70 14.89
N GLY A 342 -3.93 13.45 13.58
CA GLY A 342 -3.64 12.14 12.99
C GLY A 342 -4.72 11.08 13.22
N VAL A 343 -5.84 11.41 13.86
CA VAL A 343 -7.00 10.51 13.94
C VAL A 343 -7.73 10.49 12.60
N VAL A 344 -8.00 9.29 12.08
CA VAL A 344 -8.75 9.08 10.85
C VAL A 344 -9.94 8.18 11.13
N TYR A 345 -11.13 8.65 10.75
CA TYR A 345 -12.37 7.90 10.91
C TYR A 345 -12.73 7.13 9.63
N PRO A 346 -13.45 6.00 9.73
CA PRO A 346 -14.00 5.30 8.58
C PRO A 346 -14.85 6.25 7.71
N GLY A 347 -14.61 6.26 6.40
CA GLY A 347 -15.29 7.17 5.46
C GLY A 347 -14.70 8.60 5.39
N GLY A 348 -13.64 8.91 6.16
CA GLY A 348 -12.88 10.16 6.02
C GLY A 348 -13.54 11.41 6.63
N ALA A 349 -14.59 11.26 7.44
CA ALA A 349 -15.21 12.36 8.17
C ALA A 349 -14.31 12.87 9.32
N ALA A 350 -14.60 14.07 9.82
CA ALA A 350 -13.88 14.67 10.95
C ALA A 350 -14.19 14.01 12.30
N THR A 351 -15.31 13.29 12.41
CA THR A 351 -15.76 12.55 13.58
C THR A 351 -16.45 11.26 13.15
N GLY A 352 -16.66 10.33 14.08
CA GLY A 352 -17.43 9.12 13.83
C GLY A 352 -18.92 9.39 13.88
N THR A 353 -19.57 9.50 12.72
CA THR A 353 -20.99 9.89 12.60
C THR A 353 -21.96 8.71 12.67
N SER A 354 -21.47 7.51 12.93
CA SER A 354 -22.26 6.29 12.94
C SER A 354 -22.04 5.52 14.24
N PRO A 355 -23.09 4.97 14.86
CA PRO A 355 -22.90 4.12 16.02
C PRO A 355 -22.13 2.86 15.63
N VAL A 356 -21.24 2.43 16.52
CA VAL A 356 -20.39 1.25 16.37
C VAL A 356 -20.58 0.37 17.60
N VAL A 357 -20.73 -0.94 17.41
CA VAL A 357 -20.77 -1.92 18.50
C VAL A 357 -19.72 -2.97 18.20
N SER A 358 -18.78 -3.15 19.13
CA SER A 358 -17.68 -4.12 19.03
C SER A 358 -16.96 -4.11 17.66
N GLY A 359 -16.74 -2.92 17.11
CA GLY A 359 -16.32 -2.73 15.72
C GLY A 359 -15.26 -1.65 15.57
N LEU A 360 -14.85 -1.40 14.31
CA LEU A 360 -13.85 -0.39 13.97
C LEU A 360 -14.37 1.03 14.28
N LEU A 361 -13.65 1.75 15.15
CA LEU A 361 -13.91 3.15 15.48
C LEU A 361 -13.02 4.10 14.66
N GLY A 362 -11.82 3.67 14.28
CA GLY A 362 -10.92 4.47 13.45
C GLY A 362 -9.46 4.06 13.59
N TRP A 363 -8.58 4.94 13.12
CA TRP A 363 -7.13 4.76 13.16
C TRP A 363 -6.45 5.98 13.76
N ILE A 364 -5.39 5.75 14.51
CA ILE A 364 -4.46 6.80 14.95
C ILE A 364 -3.22 6.68 14.07
N ASN A 365 -2.88 7.74 13.32
CA ASN A 365 -1.64 7.80 12.57
C ASN A 365 -0.45 7.94 13.52
N THR A 366 0.27 6.85 13.70
CA THR A 366 1.40 6.77 14.61
C THR A 366 2.71 7.11 13.92
N THR A 367 2.73 7.38 12.61
CA THR A 367 3.95 7.53 11.79
C THR A 367 4.99 8.42 12.45
N VAL A 368 4.58 9.55 13.04
CA VAL A 368 5.46 10.54 13.70
C VAL A 368 5.52 10.45 15.22
N LEU A 369 4.77 9.53 15.84
CA LEU A 369 4.77 9.35 17.29
C LEU A 369 6.01 8.58 17.73
N ALA A 370 6.60 8.94 18.87
CA ALA A 370 7.65 8.12 19.49
C ALA A 370 7.02 6.84 20.06
N PRO A 371 7.73 5.72 20.17
CA PRO A 371 7.23 4.57 20.91
C PRO A 371 7.08 4.90 22.41
N GLY A 372 6.33 4.07 23.14
CA GLY A 372 6.06 4.25 24.57
C GLY A 372 4.58 4.14 24.94
N SER A 373 4.22 4.55 26.15
CA SER A 373 2.86 4.41 26.68
C SER A 373 1.94 5.54 26.20
N TYR A 374 0.81 5.16 25.62
CA TYR A 374 -0.23 6.04 25.13
C TYR A 374 -1.58 5.65 25.72
N GLU A 375 -2.47 6.63 25.78
CA GLU A 375 -3.86 6.46 26.14
C GLU A 375 -4.73 6.96 25.00
N VAL A 376 -5.78 6.20 24.68
CA VAL A 376 -6.82 6.58 23.71
C VAL A 376 -8.08 6.86 24.48
N ARG A 377 -8.75 7.97 24.16
CA ARG A 377 -10.07 8.32 24.66
C ARG A 377 -11.09 8.26 23.54
N LEU A 378 -12.21 7.63 23.83
CA LEU A 378 -13.42 7.66 23.04
C LEU A 378 -14.43 8.52 23.82
N CYS A 379 -15.06 9.48 23.17
CA CYS A 379 -16.17 10.26 23.72
C CYS A 379 -17.37 10.15 22.80
N VAL A 380 -18.52 9.80 23.35
CA VAL A 380 -19.78 9.62 22.62
C VAL A 380 -20.70 10.77 22.98
N TYR A 381 -21.24 11.45 21.97
CA TYR A 381 -22.07 12.65 22.12
C TYR A 381 -23.54 12.37 21.84
N SER A 382 -24.39 13.07 22.57
CA SER A 382 -25.85 13.04 22.40
C SER A 382 -26.30 14.21 21.54
N SER A 383 -27.33 14.00 20.74
CA SER A 383 -28.08 15.04 20.03
C SER A 383 -29.00 15.82 20.96
N GLN A 384 -29.18 15.38 22.21
CA GLN A 384 -29.96 16.10 23.21
C GLN A 384 -29.17 17.26 23.84
N PRO A 385 -29.79 18.45 23.94
CA PRO A 385 -29.13 19.60 24.53
C PRO A 385 -28.86 19.38 26.03
N GLY A 386 -27.64 19.67 26.48
CA GLY A 386 -27.24 19.63 27.89
C GLY A 386 -26.89 18.25 28.45
N VAL A 387 -26.87 17.20 27.61
CA VAL A 387 -26.37 15.88 28.02
C VAL A 387 -24.84 15.85 27.83
N PRO A 388 -24.05 15.60 28.90
CA PRO A 388 -22.60 15.51 28.78
C PRO A 388 -22.20 14.28 27.94
N PRO A 389 -21.06 14.33 27.23
CA PRO A 389 -20.55 13.17 26.51
C PRO A 389 -20.18 12.04 27.46
N GLN A 390 -20.42 10.80 27.04
CA GLN A 390 -19.93 9.61 27.74
C GLN A 390 -18.55 9.26 27.20
N CYS A 391 -17.52 9.38 28.03
CA CYS A 391 -16.14 9.08 27.65
C CYS A 391 -15.61 7.82 28.35
N CYS A 392 -14.68 7.15 27.70
CA CYS A 392 -13.94 6.00 28.21
C CYS A 392 -12.54 5.98 27.58
N CYS A 393 -11.58 5.38 28.28
CA CYS A 393 -10.19 5.34 27.83
C CYS A 393 -9.60 3.94 27.90
N ILE A 394 -8.55 3.72 27.12
CA ILE A 394 -7.70 2.54 27.22
C ILE A 394 -6.23 2.93 27.06
N GLN A 395 -5.36 2.25 27.79
CA GLN A 395 -3.92 2.43 27.71
C GLN A 395 -3.27 1.29 26.93
N PHE A 396 -2.26 1.64 26.15
CA PHE A 396 -1.45 0.69 25.40
C PHE A 396 -0.02 1.22 25.27
N ASN A 397 0.91 0.32 24.97
CA ASN A 397 2.28 0.66 24.62
C ASN A 397 2.42 0.56 23.10
N LEU A 398 2.79 1.66 22.45
CA LEU A 398 3.06 1.72 21.04
C LEU A 398 4.41 1.06 20.75
N PHE A 399 4.36 -0.06 20.04
CA PHE A 399 5.52 -0.72 19.47
C PHE A 399 5.77 -0.21 18.06
N LYS A 400 6.97 0.31 17.86
CA LYS A 400 7.41 0.86 16.58
C LYS A 400 8.12 -0.20 15.76
N ARG A 401 7.74 -0.30 14.49
CA ARG A 401 8.41 -1.14 13.48
C ARG A 401 8.71 -0.26 12.27
N LEU A 402 9.83 0.44 12.36
CA LEU A 402 10.33 1.36 11.36
C LEU A 402 11.48 0.70 10.58
N VAL A 403 11.16 -0.34 9.81
CA VAL A 403 12.10 -1.11 8.98
C VAL A 403 11.73 -0.94 7.51
N TRP A 404 12.52 -0.19 6.76
CA TRP A 404 12.35 0.00 5.31
C TRP A 404 13.60 0.55 4.64
N ILE A 405 13.69 0.37 3.33
CA ILE A 405 14.62 1.01 2.41
C ILE A 405 13.82 2.06 1.61
N GLU A 406 14.26 3.32 1.63
CA GLU A 406 13.63 4.42 0.88
C GLU A 406 14.39 4.83 -0.37
N ARG A 407 15.70 4.57 -0.42
CA ARG A 407 16.56 4.96 -1.56
C ARG A 407 17.68 3.95 -1.72
N VAL A 408 18.08 3.73 -2.97
CA VAL A 408 19.30 3.02 -3.34
C VAL A 408 20.02 3.88 -4.36
N GLY A 409 21.30 4.15 -4.14
CA GLY A 409 21.93 5.28 -4.77
C GLY A 409 21.35 6.61 -4.25
N SER A 410 21.38 7.61 -5.13
CA SER A 410 20.62 8.85 -4.99
C SER A 410 19.15 8.68 -5.39
N ALA A 411 18.76 7.50 -5.89
CA ALA A 411 17.46 7.22 -6.48
C ALA A 411 16.43 6.74 -5.43
N PRO A 412 15.25 7.39 -5.34
CA PRO A 412 14.18 6.98 -4.42
C PRO A 412 13.36 5.77 -4.86
N VAL A 413 12.79 5.06 -3.89
CA VAL A 413 11.70 4.09 -4.11
C VAL A 413 10.44 4.83 -4.58
N GLN A 414 9.75 4.29 -5.58
CA GLN A 414 8.55 4.88 -6.15
C GLN A 414 7.37 4.88 -5.16
N THR A 415 6.63 5.99 -5.10
CA THR A 415 5.39 6.14 -4.34
C THR A 415 4.28 6.69 -5.25
N PRO A 416 3.08 6.07 -5.32
CA PRO A 416 2.74 4.73 -4.80
C PRO A 416 3.47 3.59 -5.57
N PRO A 417 3.65 2.38 -5.00
CA PRO A 417 3.04 1.90 -3.75
C PRO A 417 3.81 2.24 -2.46
N GLY A 418 5.07 2.67 -2.55
CA GLY A 418 5.88 3.12 -1.41
C GLY A 418 6.90 2.09 -0.89
N PRO A 419 7.74 2.48 0.08
CA PRO A 419 8.92 1.74 0.51
C PRO A 419 8.65 0.45 1.28
N PHE A 420 7.40 0.18 1.65
CA PHE A 420 7.00 -1.04 2.36
C PHE A 420 6.49 -2.14 1.42
N VAL A 421 6.58 -1.91 0.10
CA VAL A 421 6.19 -2.89 -0.92
C VAL A 421 7.45 -3.34 -1.63
N SER A 422 7.74 -4.64 -1.53
CA SER A 422 8.95 -5.30 -2.05
C SER A 422 9.19 -5.12 -3.55
N THR A 423 8.12 -4.97 -4.32
CA THR A 423 8.14 -4.78 -5.78
C THR A 423 8.18 -3.31 -6.20
N ALA A 424 8.24 -2.37 -5.25
CA ALA A 424 8.35 -0.96 -5.57
C ALA A 424 9.72 -0.68 -6.22
N PRO A 425 9.76 -0.14 -7.46
CA PRO A 425 11.03 0.06 -8.13
C PRO A 425 11.77 1.30 -7.58
N ILE A 426 13.10 1.28 -7.72
CA ILE A 426 13.95 2.45 -7.54
C ILE A 426 13.92 3.30 -8.81
N VAL A 427 13.58 4.59 -8.68
CA VAL A 427 13.34 5.50 -9.80
C VAL A 427 14.15 6.79 -9.71
N ASN A 428 14.38 7.47 -10.84
CA ASN A 428 15.11 8.74 -10.87
C ASN A 428 14.40 9.90 -10.14
N THR A 429 13.08 9.86 -10.02
CA THR A 429 12.26 10.91 -9.41
C THR A 429 10.99 10.30 -8.84
N ASN A 430 10.61 10.72 -7.62
CA ASN A 430 9.40 10.24 -6.95
C ASN A 430 8.45 11.44 -6.73
N PRO A 431 7.17 11.38 -7.17
CA PRO A 431 6.47 10.27 -7.83
C PRO A 431 6.69 10.17 -9.35
N GLY A 432 6.47 8.96 -9.90
CA GLY A 432 6.29 8.73 -11.35
C GLY A 432 7.55 8.69 -12.23
N GLY A 433 8.74 8.56 -11.65
CA GLY A 433 10.00 8.43 -12.39
C GLY A 433 10.17 7.12 -13.13
N VAL A 434 11.29 7.01 -13.86
CA VAL A 434 11.71 5.79 -14.55
C VAL A 434 12.73 5.02 -13.72
N VAL A 435 12.73 3.69 -13.85
CA VAL A 435 13.68 2.81 -13.15
C VAL A 435 15.11 3.15 -13.53
N VAL A 436 16.02 3.27 -12.57
CA VAL A 436 17.44 3.60 -12.87
C VAL A 436 18.39 2.51 -12.40
N PRO A 437 19.46 2.23 -13.16
CA PRO A 437 20.56 1.41 -12.68
C PRO A 437 21.47 2.21 -11.73
N VAL A 438 22.09 1.51 -10.78
CA VAL A 438 23.07 2.06 -9.83
C VAL A 438 24.38 1.28 -9.90
N GLY A 439 25.51 1.93 -9.58
CA GLY A 439 26.81 1.33 -9.84
C GLY A 439 27.97 1.96 -9.10
N CYS A 440 29.07 1.20 -9.05
CA CYS A 440 30.29 1.52 -8.33
C CYS A 440 30.05 1.89 -6.87
N CYS A 441 30.10 3.17 -6.55
CA CYS A 441 29.89 3.68 -5.20
C CYS A 441 28.39 3.85 -4.95
N VAL A 442 27.76 2.89 -4.26
CA VAL A 442 26.32 2.88 -3.99
C VAL A 442 26.03 3.07 -2.50
N THR A 443 25.04 3.90 -2.19
CA THR A 443 24.51 4.04 -0.83
C THR A 443 23.09 3.50 -0.76
N VAL A 444 22.70 2.98 0.39
CA VAL A 444 21.28 2.70 0.66
C VAL A 444 20.79 3.78 1.62
N LYS A 445 19.48 4.06 1.67
CA LYS A 445 18.83 4.88 2.70
C LYS A 445 17.52 4.25 3.13
N GLY A 446 17.10 4.49 4.36
CA GLY A 446 16.10 3.70 5.06
C GLY A 446 16.12 3.89 6.57
N SER A 447 15.25 3.13 7.24
CA SER A 447 15.21 3.00 8.68
C SER A 447 15.32 1.54 9.07
N ALA A 448 16.01 1.28 10.17
CA ALA A 448 16.12 -0.05 10.77
C ALA A 448 15.89 0.12 12.27
N PHE A 449 14.66 0.43 12.66
CA PHE A 449 14.30 0.63 14.05
C PHE A 449 13.11 -0.26 14.44
N VAL A 450 13.26 -0.90 15.58
CA VAL A 450 12.25 -1.74 16.21
C VAL A 450 12.28 -1.45 17.70
N GLY A 451 11.15 -1.12 18.32
CA GLY A 451 11.14 -1.03 19.78
C GLY A 451 9.99 -0.35 20.53
N ASP A 452 10.26 -0.37 21.85
CA ASP A 452 9.71 0.18 23.10
C ASP A 452 8.43 -0.40 23.70
N CYS A 453 8.28 -1.72 23.58
CA CYS A 453 7.51 -2.52 24.53
C CYS A 453 8.35 -3.65 25.13
N ASN A 454 8.08 -4.03 26.39
CA ASN A 454 8.57 -5.30 26.98
C ASN A 454 10.08 -5.53 26.83
N ASP A 455 10.88 -4.47 26.97
CA ASP A 455 12.35 -4.48 26.74
C ASP A 455 12.79 -4.98 25.36
N ARG A 456 11.85 -5.03 24.40
CA ARG A 456 12.11 -5.29 22.98
C ARG A 456 12.67 -4.03 22.35
N ARG A 457 13.92 -4.14 21.91
CA ARG A 457 14.65 -3.07 21.22
C ARG A 457 15.43 -3.71 20.09
N ILE A 458 15.84 -2.91 19.12
CA ILE A 458 16.82 -3.36 18.14
C ILE A 458 18.09 -3.90 18.82
N LYS A 459 18.56 -5.05 18.33
CA LYS A 459 19.80 -5.72 18.74
C LYS A 459 20.85 -5.62 17.64
N CYS A 460 20.52 -6.00 16.41
CA CYS A 460 21.41 -5.91 15.25
C CYS A 460 20.61 -5.60 13.98
N PHE A 461 21.28 -5.08 12.96
CA PHE A 461 20.75 -5.09 11.60
C PHE A 461 21.85 -5.41 10.58
N ASP A 462 21.44 -5.94 9.44
CA ASP A 462 22.31 -6.26 8.31
C ASP A 462 21.65 -5.83 6.99
N LEU A 463 22.47 -5.50 6.01
CA LEU A 463 22.02 -5.23 4.66
C LEU A 463 22.60 -6.31 3.76
N ARG A 464 21.75 -7.19 3.24
CA ARG A 464 22.16 -8.33 2.41
C ARG A 464 21.70 -8.16 0.97
N TYR A 465 22.26 -8.96 0.07
CA TYR A 465 21.81 -9.06 -1.31
C TYR A 465 21.44 -10.50 -1.68
N GLY A 466 20.45 -10.61 -2.56
CA GLY A 466 20.05 -11.84 -3.25
C GLY A 466 20.15 -11.66 -4.77
N LEU A 467 20.33 -12.77 -5.48
CA LEU A 467 20.45 -12.78 -6.95
C LEU A 467 19.07 -12.78 -7.60
N GLY A 468 18.88 -11.92 -8.60
CA GLY A 468 17.60 -11.72 -9.25
C GLY A 468 16.62 -10.87 -8.43
N PHE A 469 15.42 -10.74 -8.97
CA PHE A 469 14.27 -10.13 -8.29
C PHE A 469 13.53 -11.23 -7.52
N LEU A 470 13.92 -11.38 -6.25
CA LEU A 470 13.37 -12.36 -5.34
C LEU A 470 12.06 -11.84 -4.72
N PRO A 471 11.17 -12.75 -4.27
CA PRO A 471 10.00 -12.36 -3.49
C PRO A 471 10.42 -11.64 -2.21
N GLY A 472 9.61 -10.68 -1.77
CA GLY A 472 9.83 -9.94 -0.54
C GLY A 472 8.88 -10.32 0.61
N PRO A 473 9.01 -9.66 1.78
CA PRO A 473 8.23 -9.99 2.96
C PRO A 473 6.72 -9.90 2.70
N GLY A 474 5.99 -10.98 2.99
CA GLY A 474 4.55 -11.09 2.76
C GLY A 474 4.15 -11.65 1.38
N GLU A 475 5.12 -11.90 0.49
CA GLU A 475 4.89 -12.58 -0.80
C GLU A 475 5.13 -14.10 -0.69
N PRO A 476 4.39 -14.93 -1.45
CA PRO A 476 4.66 -16.37 -1.50
C PRO A 476 6.09 -16.67 -1.96
N GLY A 477 6.80 -17.51 -1.22
CA GLY A 477 8.18 -17.92 -1.56
C GLY A 477 9.28 -17.04 -0.98
N PHE A 478 8.96 -16.03 -0.17
CA PHE A 478 9.98 -15.28 0.57
C PHE A 478 10.79 -16.19 1.50
N ASN A 479 12.11 -16.19 1.33
CA ASN A 479 13.05 -16.88 2.20
C ASN A 479 14.28 -15.99 2.47
N PRO A 480 14.50 -15.53 3.72
CA PRO A 480 15.63 -14.66 4.04
C PRO A 480 16.99 -15.35 3.86
N ALA A 481 17.04 -16.69 3.80
CA ALA A 481 18.28 -17.43 3.56
C ALA A 481 18.80 -17.32 2.12
N ASP A 482 17.95 -16.92 1.16
CA ASP A 482 18.35 -16.71 -0.24
C ASP A 482 19.20 -15.43 -0.42
N TYR A 483 19.37 -14.65 0.66
CA TYR A 483 20.15 -13.43 0.73
C TYR A 483 21.43 -13.69 1.54
N PHE A 484 22.51 -14.04 0.83
CA PHE A 484 23.66 -14.74 1.44
C PHE A 484 24.92 -13.87 1.65
N GLY A 485 24.96 -12.63 1.15
CA GLY A 485 26.12 -11.75 1.31
C GLY A 485 25.75 -10.42 1.96
N SER A 486 26.52 -10.00 2.98
CA SER A 486 26.38 -8.68 3.61
C SER A 486 27.07 -7.60 2.76
N LEU A 487 26.41 -6.46 2.61
CA LEU A 487 26.94 -5.23 2.01
C LEU A 487 27.64 -4.33 3.04
N LEU A 488 27.66 -4.73 4.31
CA LEU A 488 28.30 -4.00 5.43
C LEU A 488 29.72 -4.52 5.74
N VAL A 489 30.40 -5.08 4.73
CA VAL A 489 31.78 -5.62 4.82
C VAL A 489 32.79 -4.47 4.99
N PRO A 490 33.89 -4.66 5.76
CA PRO A 490 34.34 -5.89 6.41
C PRO A 490 33.74 -6.15 7.80
N THR A 491 32.93 -5.25 8.36
CA THR A 491 32.43 -5.42 9.74
C THR A 491 31.24 -6.35 9.85
N GLY A 492 30.49 -6.57 8.78
CA GLY A 492 29.26 -7.35 8.81
C GLY A 492 28.13 -6.60 9.53
N PRO A 493 27.15 -7.33 10.11
CA PRO A 493 25.99 -6.73 10.78
C PRO A 493 26.39 -5.69 11.83
N VAL A 494 25.64 -4.61 11.90
CA VAL A 494 25.82 -3.58 12.93
C VAL A 494 25.00 -3.97 14.15
N CYS A 495 25.70 -4.28 15.24
CA CYS A 495 25.11 -4.67 16.51
C CYS A 495 25.30 -3.61 17.58
N TYR A 496 24.26 -3.43 18.38
CA TYR A 496 24.18 -2.51 19.49
C TYR A 496 24.73 -3.20 20.75
N THR A 497 25.79 -2.65 21.36
CA THR A 497 26.47 -3.19 22.57
C THR A 497 26.50 -2.17 23.71
N ASP A 498 25.99 -2.55 24.89
CA ASP A 498 25.96 -1.72 26.11
C ASP A 498 27.37 -1.22 26.53
N PRO A 499 27.51 -0.02 27.17
CA PRO A 499 26.48 0.76 27.86
C PRO A 499 26.02 2.08 27.20
N ASP A 500 26.63 2.55 26.11
CA ASP A 500 26.39 3.90 25.54
C ASP A 500 25.18 3.97 24.55
N GLU A 501 24.05 3.34 24.86
CA GLU A 501 23.15 2.82 23.80
C GLU A 501 21.72 3.35 23.73
N SER A 502 21.19 3.99 24.78
CA SER A 502 19.82 4.51 24.74
C SER A 502 19.64 5.58 23.63
N GLY A 503 20.63 6.46 23.47
CA GLY A 503 20.63 7.46 22.40
C GLY A 503 20.77 6.86 21.00
N LYS A 504 21.51 5.75 20.85
CA LYS A 504 21.75 5.06 19.56
C LYS A 504 20.54 4.22 19.10
N ARG A 505 19.64 3.86 20.01
CA ARG A 505 18.39 3.14 19.73
C ARG A 505 17.17 4.06 19.65
N ALA A 506 17.34 5.35 19.37
CA ALA A 506 16.19 6.26 19.24
C ALA A 506 15.41 5.99 17.93
N PRO A 507 14.07 6.14 17.91
CA PRO A 507 13.20 5.82 16.77
C PRO A 507 13.49 6.60 15.48
N TRP A 508 14.12 7.77 15.60
CA TRP A 508 14.46 8.66 14.49
C TRP A 508 15.92 8.56 14.07
N ASN A 509 16.67 7.64 14.67
CA ASN A 509 18.02 7.35 14.22
C ASN A 509 17.91 6.73 12.84
N GLN A 510 18.25 7.55 11.84
CA GLN A 510 18.34 7.10 10.47
C GLN A 510 19.52 6.14 10.39
N VAL A 511 19.21 4.86 10.46
CA VAL A 511 20.21 3.82 10.34
C VAL A 511 20.84 3.83 8.93
N ILE A 512 20.13 4.40 7.95
CA ILE A 512 20.58 4.43 6.58
C ILE A 512 20.18 5.78 5.95
N GLY A 513 21.10 6.76 5.86
CA GLY A 513 20.76 8.14 5.45
C GLY A 513 21.68 8.78 4.42
N ARG A 514 22.83 8.15 4.16
CA ARG A 514 23.83 8.37 3.11
C ARG A 514 24.98 7.50 3.57
N ALA A 515 25.37 6.56 2.71
CA ALA A 515 26.63 5.88 2.73
C ALA A 515 26.92 5.10 4.07
N LEU A 516 26.95 3.77 4.05
CA LEU A 516 27.17 2.83 5.15
C LEU A 516 28.64 2.62 5.64
N THR A 517 29.19 3.36 6.61
CA THR A 517 30.37 2.85 7.36
C THR A 517 29.91 1.94 8.49
N THR A 518 30.82 1.58 9.38
CA THR A 518 30.61 0.62 10.46
C THR A 518 30.46 1.33 11.81
N ARG A 519 30.40 2.67 11.78
CA ARG A 519 30.44 3.54 12.96
C ARG A 519 29.23 4.46 12.99
N LEU A 520 28.53 4.49 14.13
CA LEU A 520 27.49 5.49 14.38
C LEU A 520 28.11 6.85 14.72
N VAL A 521 27.66 7.90 14.05
CA VAL A 521 28.01 9.30 14.29
C VAL A 521 26.76 10.11 14.61
N GLN A 522 26.91 11.09 15.49
CA GLN A 522 25.84 12.00 15.83
C GLN A 522 25.67 13.06 14.72
N THR A 523 24.43 13.32 14.32
CA THR A 523 24.05 14.35 13.36
C THR A 523 22.77 15.06 13.83
N GLU A 524 22.32 16.05 13.07
CA GLU A 524 21.11 16.81 13.35
C GLU A 524 20.21 16.76 12.12
N ILE A 525 18.98 16.28 12.29
CA ILE A 525 17.96 16.29 11.24
C ILE A 525 16.89 17.31 11.58
N ASP A 526 16.32 17.92 10.54
CA ASP A 526 15.15 18.78 10.68
C ASP A 526 13.89 17.91 10.54
N LEU A 527 13.17 17.77 11.64
CA LEU A 527 11.86 17.13 11.68
C LEU A 527 10.82 18.22 11.99
N PHE A 528 10.09 18.66 10.96
CA PHE A 528 9.02 19.66 11.05
C PHE A 528 9.46 21.02 11.62
N GLY A 529 10.63 21.52 11.20
CA GLY A 529 11.22 22.77 11.70
C GLY A 529 11.92 22.63 13.04
N THR A 530 11.92 21.42 13.64
CA THR A 530 12.63 21.12 14.88
C THR A 530 13.90 20.36 14.58
N LYS A 531 15.03 20.91 15.03
CA LYS A 531 16.33 20.26 14.89
C LYS A 531 16.50 19.20 15.98
N ILE A 532 16.56 17.94 15.59
CA ILE A 532 16.70 16.81 16.49
C ILE A 532 18.07 16.16 16.27
N LYS A 533 18.83 16.00 17.37
CA LYS A 533 20.08 15.25 17.33
C LYS A 533 19.77 13.76 17.25
N VAL A 534 20.26 13.12 16.21
CA VAL A 534 20.09 11.68 15.95
C VAL A 534 21.44 11.01 15.76
N TRP A 535 21.51 9.72 16.02
CA TRP A 535 22.66 8.90 15.62
C TRP A 535 22.37 8.30 14.25
N LYS A 536 23.35 8.38 13.36
CA LYS A 536 23.28 7.75 12.04
C LYS A 536 24.57 6.97 11.77
N LEU A 537 24.53 6.07 10.80
CA LEU A 537 25.75 5.47 10.28
C LEU A 537 26.61 6.55 9.59
N GLN A 538 27.93 6.56 9.81
CA GLN A 538 28.83 7.50 9.14
C GLN A 538 28.87 7.19 7.64
N ASP A 539 28.89 8.25 6.83
CA ASP A 539 28.87 8.17 5.37
C ASP A 539 30.01 7.30 4.76
N PHE A 540 29.70 6.17 4.11
CA PHE A 540 30.52 5.35 3.17
C PHE A 540 29.73 4.67 2.04
N CYS A 541 30.09 4.83 0.78
CA CYS A 541 29.43 4.00 -0.23
C CYS A 541 30.12 2.65 -0.29
N PHE A 542 29.36 1.58 -0.41
CA PHE A 542 29.95 0.29 -0.68
C PHE A 542 30.28 0.23 -2.16
N ASP A 543 31.45 -0.33 -2.50
CA ASP A 543 31.85 -0.52 -3.89
C ASP A 543 31.18 -1.79 -4.44
N SER A 544 30.07 -1.62 -5.14
CA SER A 544 29.34 -2.73 -5.77
C SER A 544 30.20 -3.48 -6.78
N ALA A 545 31.18 -2.81 -7.41
CA ALA A 545 32.12 -3.41 -8.34
C ALA A 545 33.21 -4.26 -7.64
N SER A 546 33.25 -4.27 -6.31
CA SER A 546 34.15 -5.12 -5.52
C SER A 546 33.40 -6.12 -4.63
N LEU A 547 32.20 -5.79 -4.16
CA LEU A 547 31.47 -6.58 -3.16
C LEU A 547 30.48 -7.59 -3.75
N LEU A 548 29.77 -7.25 -4.82
CA LEU A 548 28.80 -8.16 -5.44
C LEU A 548 29.52 -9.33 -6.13
N PRO A 549 28.94 -10.53 -6.23
CA PRO A 549 29.63 -11.67 -6.81
C PRO A 549 30.01 -11.42 -8.27
N PRO A 550 31.24 -11.77 -8.69
CA PRO A 550 31.78 -11.42 -10.01
C PRO A 550 31.01 -12.01 -11.19
N CYS A 551 30.53 -13.24 -11.05
CA CYS A 551 29.68 -13.91 -12.03
C CYS A 551 29.03 -15.14 -11.38
N PRO A 552 27.93 -14.97 -10.63
CA PRO A 552 27.21 -16.08 -10.03
C PRO A 552 26.39 -16.87 -11.07
N ASP A 553 25.99 -16.23 -12.16
CA ASP A 553 25.28 -16.84 -13.29
C ASP A 553 25.50 -16.00 -14.57
N LEU A 554 24.90 -16.43 -15.68
CA LEU A 554 25.03 -15.76 -16.98
C LEU A 554 24.40 -14.36 -17.01
N HIS A 555 23.36 -14.10 -16.23
CA HIS A 555 22.71 -12.78 -16.18
C HIS A 555 23.49 -11.77 -15.33
N HIS A 556 24.41 -12.25 -14.48
CA HIS A 556 25.12 -11.45 -13.50
C HIS A 556 26.62 -11.24 -13.78
N HIS A 557 26.97 -11.09 -15.06
CA HIS A 557 28.36 -10.91 -15.46
C HIS A 557 28.93 -9.58 -14.94
N CYS A 558 30.14 -9.65 -14.40
CA CYS A 558 30.93 -8.48 -14.00
C CYS A 558 30.21 -7.69 -12.91
N ARG A 559 29.66 -8.43 -11.93
CA ARG A 559 29.00 -7.87 -10.75
C ARG A 559 27.81 -6.98 -11.07
N SER A 560 27.25 -7.12 -12.27
CA SER A 560 26.15 -6.32 -12.80
C SER A 560 24.95 -7.23 -13.00
N GLY A 561 23.73 -6.74 -12.95
CA GLY A 561 22.52 -7.53 -13.13
C GLY A 561 21.38 -7.10 -12.21
N LYS A 562 20.39 -7.99 -12.05
CA LYS A 562 19.20 -7.77 -11.22
C LYS A 562 19.46 -8.31 -9.82
N TYR A 563 19.42 -7.47 -8.80
CA TYR A 563 19.57 -7.92 -7.42
C TYR A 563 18.37 -7.50 -6.58
N THR A 564 18.17 -8.19 -5.47
CA THR A 564 17.26 -7.75 -4.41
C THR A 564 18.08 -7.45 -3.18
N LEU A 565 17.93 -6.24 -2.63
CA LEU A 565 18.51 -5.89 -1.34
C LEU A 565 17.53 -6.29 -0.24
N LEU A 566 18.05 -6.86 0.84
CA LEU A 566 17.29 -7.22 2.05
C LEU A 566 17.86 -6.45 3.24
N LEU A 567 17.02 -5.67 3.90
CA LEU A 567 17.28 -5.17 5.23
C LEU A 567 16.78 -6.19 6.25
N ASP A 568 17.66 -6.76 7.06
CA ASP A 568 17.35 -7.72 8.11
C ASP A 568 17.61 -7.07 9.47
N VAL A 569 16.58 -6.94 10.31
CA VAL A 569 16.67 -6.33 11.64
C VAL A 569 16.27 -7.33 12.71
N GLU A 570 17.18 -7.61 13.63
CA GLU A 570 16.97 -8.50 14.79
C GLU A 570 16.69 -7.66 16.04
N ASP A 571 15.65 -8.03 16.79
CA ASP A 571 15.36 -7.46 18.11
C ASP A 571 16.06 -8.23 19.26
N THR A 572 15.99 -7.69 20.48
CA THR A 572 16.58 -8.29 21.68
C THR A 572 15.98 -9.64 22.08
N LEU A 573 14.84 -10.04 21.50
CA LEU A 573 14.23 -11.36 21.70
C LEU A 573 14.54 -12.33 20.55
N GLY A 574 15.33 -11.92 19.55
CA GLY A 574 15.67 -12.74 18.37
C GLY A 574 14.57 -12.76 17.30
N THR A 575 13.61 -11.84 17.35
CA THR A 575 12.62 -11.66 16.28
C THR A 575 13.24 -10.88 15.14
N HIS A 576 13.00 -11.31 13.89
CA HIS A 576 13.50 -10.65 12.70
C HIS A 576 12.41 -9.88 11.96
N TYR A 577 12.80 -8.73 11.43
CA TYR A 577 11.98 -7.82 10.64
C TYR A 577 12.69 -7.48 9.35
N TYR A 578 11.94 -7.48 8.25
CA TYR A 578 12.51 -7.43 6.91
C TYR A 578 11.91 -6.32 6.06
N ASP A 579 12.73 -5.75 5.20
CA ASP A 579 12.29 -5.00 4.02
C ASP A 579 13.18 -5.35 2.82
N THR A 580 12.63 -5.28 1.61
CA THR A 580 13.36 -5.64 0.38
C THR A 580 13.14 -4.64 -0.73
N GLN A 581 14.15 -4.40 -1.56
CA GLN A 581 14.02 -3.57 -2.77
C GLN A 581 14.73 -4.19 -3.97
N HIS A 582 14.07 -4.17 -5.13
CA HIS A 582 14.62 -4.58 -6.42
C HIS A 582 15.53 -3.49 -6.99
N VAL A 583 16.75 -3.89 -7.39
CA VAL A 583 17.80 -2.97 -7.83
C VAL A 583 18.51 -3.52 -9.07
N TRP A 584 18.72 -2.66 -10.05
CA TRP A 584 19.62 -2.94 -11.17
C TRP A 584 21.02 -2.44 -10.84
N PHE A 585 21.98 -3.35 -10.74
CA PHE A 585 23.39 -2.97 -10.59
C PHE A 585 24.07 -2.96 -11.95
N ASP A 586 24.72 -1.85 -12.28
CA ASP A 586 25.64 -1.76 -13.40
C ASP A 586 27.05 -1.48 -12.87
N ASN A 587 27.96 -2.41 -13.09
CA ASN A 587 29.37 -2.29 -12.75
C ASN A 587 30.23 -2.61 -13.99
N LYS A 588 29.63 -2.62 -15.19
CA LYS A 588 30.37 -2.88 -16.43
C LYS A 588 31.15 -1.61 -16.81
N PRO A 589 32.40 -1.74 -17.28
CA PRO A 589 33.17 -0.59 -17.67
C PRO A 589 32.71 -0.03 -19.01
N ILE A 590 32.59 1.29 -19.10
CA ILE A 590 32.41 1.95 -20.39
C ILE A 590 33.73 1.96 -21.20
N HIS A 591 33.64 1.63 -22.48
CA HIS A 591 34.77 1.55 -23.40
C HIS A 591 34.80 2.75 -24.33
N VAL A 592 35.91 3.49 -24.29
CA VAL A 592 36.09 4.73 -25.05
C VAL A 592 37.48 4.76 -25.67
N GLU A 593 37.53 4.81 -27.00
CA GLU A 593 38.77 4.86 -27.76
C GLU A 593 38.58 5.64 -29.05
N PHE A 594 39.47 6.59 -29.33
CA PHE A 594 39.50 7.28 -30.61
C PHE A 594 40.42 6.53 -31.58
N GLY A 595 39.86 6.01 -32.66
CA GLY A 595 40.56 5.17 -33.64
C GLY A 595 41.31 5.96 -34.72
N GLY A 596 41.01 7.24 -34.89
CA GLY A 596 41.67 8.13 -35.85
C GLY A 596 40.76 8.62 -36.97
N LEU A 597 41.38 9.12 -38.02
CA LEU A 597 40.74 9.62 -39.23
C LEU A 597 40.79 8.54 -40.32
N GLU A 598 39.65 8.23 -40.94
CA GLU A 598 39.63 7.23 -42.01
C GLU A 598 40.57 7.64 -43.16
N GLY A 599 41.43 6.71 -43.59
CA GLY A 599 42.42 6.96 -44.64
C GLY A 599 43.68 7.69 -44.19
N LEU A 600 43.83 8.03 -42.91
CA LEU A 600 45.06 8.55 -42.33
C LEU A 600 45.77 7.47 -41.49
N PRO A 601 46.93 6.95 -41.96
CA PRO A 601 47.76 6.04 -41.19
C PRO A 601 48.24 6.63 -39.87
N GLY A 602 48.56 5.77 -38.91
CA GLY A 602 49.14 6.18 -37.64
C GLY A 602 50.48 6.91 -37.83
N CYS A 603 50.69 7.96 -37.05
CA CYS A 603 51.88 8.83 -37.10
C CYS A 603 52.07 9.67 -38.38
N GLU A 604 51.05 9.80 -39.23
CA GLU A 604 51.06 10.74 -40.35
C GLU A 604 50.43 12.10 -39.99
N ASP A 605 50.96 13.16 -40.58
CA ASP A 605 50.35 14.49 -40.55
C ASP A 605 49.14 14.54 -41.51
N LEU A 606 48.11 15.30 -41.13
CA LEU A 606 46.93 15.53 -41.95
C LEU A 606 47.17 16.74 -42.87
N GLY A 607 47.55 16.50 -44.13
CA GLY A 607 47.44 17.49 -45.20
C GLY A 607 46.00 17.57 -45.72
N LEU A 608 45.37 18.75 -45.69
CA LEU A 608 44.00 18.93 -46.17
C LEU A 608 43.86 18.57 -47.66
N GLN A 609 44.86 18.85 -48.50
CA GLN A 609 44.86 18.58 -49.93
C GLN A 609 44.78 17.08 -50.27
N LYS A 610 45.16 16.19 -49.33
CA LYS A 610 45.00 14.72 -49.47
C LYS A 610 43.52 14.31 -49.48
N PHE A 611 42.66 15.07 -48.81
CA PHE A 611 41.24 14.73 -48.59
C PHE A 611 40.27 15.70 -49.26
N VAL A 612 40.77 16.87 -49.70
CA VAL A 612 39.98 17.92 -50.34
C VAL A 612 40.32 17.93 -51.84
N PRO A 613 39.34 17.75 -52.74
CA PRO A 613 39.58 17.88 -54.18
C PRO A 613 40.20 19.23 -54.54
N ALA A 614 41.13 19.24 -55.50
CA ALA A 614 41.76 20.46 -55.96
C ALA A 614 40.70 21.48 -56.44
N GLY A 615 40.73 22.70 -55.88
CA GLY A 615 39.77 23.76 -56.20
C GLY A 615 38.38 23.58 -55.58
N ALA A 616 38.19 22.69 -54.60
CA ALA A 616 36.91 22.52 -53.91
C ALA A 616 36.43 23.85 -53.31
N PRO A 617 35.20 24.30 -53.64
CA PRO A 617 34.70 25.58 -53.16
C PRO A 617 34.25 25.50 -51.70
N CYS A 618 34.29 26.64 -50.99
CA CYS A 618 33.91 26.70 -49.58
C CYS A 618 32.43 26.42 -49.30
N ASN A 619 31.56 26.42 -50.32
CA ASN A 619 30.14 26.09 -50.17
C ASN A 619 29.85 24.57 -50.23
N VAL A 620 30.85 23.73 -50.50
CA VAL A 620 30.74 22.27 -50.52
C VAL A 620 31.47 21.69 -49.32
N ALA A 621 30.84 20.74 -48.61
CA ALA A 621 31.43 20.07 -47.46
C ALA A 621 32.66 19.23 -47.83
N TRP A 622 33.66 19.19 -46.94
CA TRP A 622 34.87 18.39 -47.11
C TRP A 622 34.86 17.23 -46.09
N PRO A 623 34.09 16.16 -46.33
CA PRO A 623 33.85 15.13 -45.32
C PRO A 623 35.08 14.25 -45.09
N ILE A 624 35.36 13.97 -43.82
CA ILE A 624 36.22 12.86 -43.38
C ILE A 624 35.52 12.08 -42.27
N ASN A 625 35.68 10.76 -42.26
CA ASN A 625 35.09 9.90 -41.24
C ASN A 625 36.00 9.86 -40.00
N LEU A 626 35.42 10.13 -38.83
CA LEU A 626 36.06 9.94 -37.54
C LEU A 626 35.71 8.56 -37.01
N LEU A 627 36.71 7.74 -36.73
CA LEU A 627 36.54 6.36 -36.31
C LEU A 627 36.85 6.20 -34.82
N GLY A 628 36.15 5.30 -34.14
CA GLY A 628 36.44 4.96 -32.75
C GLY A 628 35.49 3.95 -32.15
N ILE A 629 35.58 3.84 -30.82
CA ILE A 629 34.74 3.00 -29.96
C ILE A 629 34.14 3.92 -28.88
N ALA A 630 32.83 3.92 -28.79
CA ALA A 630 32.05 4.49 -27.69
C ALA A 630 31.00 3.45 -27.35
N TYR A 631 31.32 2.58 -26.39
CA TYR A 631 30.58 1.35 -26.16
C TYR A 631 30.33 1.14 -24.67
N ASP A 632 29.09 0.80 -24.35
CA ASP A 632 28.67 0.34 -23.05
C ASP A 632 27.94 -0.99 -23.21
N GLU A 633 28.16 -1.90 -22.27
CA GLU A 633 27.60 -3.25 -22.36
C GLU A 633 26.24 -3.30 -21.68
N TYR A 634 25.30 -4.10 -22.20
CA TYR A 634 24.02 -4.29 -21.54
C TYR A 634 24.22 -4.85 -20.13
N ILE A 635 23.50 -4.36 -19.14
CA ILE A 635 23.56 -4.91 -17.77
C ILE A 635 23.23 -6.41 -17.77
N ASP A 636 22.11 -6.77 -18.40
CA ASP A 636 21.63 -8.12 -18.65
C ASP A 636 21.49 -8.32 -20.17
N TYR A 637 22.33 -9.15 -20.79
CA TYR A 637 22.33 -9.30 -22.25
C TYR A 637 21.06 -9.95 -22.82
N THR A 638 20.21 -10.51 -21.96
CA THR A 638 18.89 -11.05 -22.37
C THR A 638 17.80 -9.98 -22.37
N ASP A 639 18.07 -8.82 -21.78
CA ASP A 639 17.20 -7.66 -21.75
C ASP A 639 17.88 -6.49 -22.49
N LEU A 640 17.43 -6.20 -23.71
CA LEU A 640 17.99 -5.15 -24.54
C LEU A 640 17.28 -3.79 -24.33
N THR A 641 16.46 -3.67 -23.29
CA THR A 641 15.69 -2.47 -23.00
C THR A 641 16.25 -1.75 -21.78
N TYR A 642 15.94 -0.45 -21.66
CA TYR A 642 16.27 0.30 -20.46
C TYR A 642 15.53 -0.30 -19.23
N PRO A 643 16.17 -0.50 -18.06
CA PRO A 643 17.47 0.04 -17.65
C PRO A 643 18.70 -0.79 -18.01
N SER A 644 18.55 -1.95 -18.67
CA SER A 644 19.69 -2.77 -19.10
C SER A 644 20.50 -2.15 -20.24
N ASP A 645 19.83 -1.55 -21.23
CA ASP A 645 20.46 -0.66 -22.23
C ASP A 645 20.44 0.78 -21.72
N ASN A 646 21.48 1.17 -21.00
CA ASN A 646 21.61 2.45 -20.30
C ASN A 646 22.64 3.40 -20.93
N PHE A 647 23.22 3.08 -22.10
CA PHE A 647 24.11 4.00 -22.78
C PHE A 647 23.43 5.37 -22.99
N ASP A 648 24.09 6.45 -22.58
CA ASP A 648 23.51 7.80 -22.63
C ASP A 648 23.97 8.52 -23.89
N TYR A 649 25.25 8.86 -23.94
CA TYR A 649 25.85 9.46 -25.13
C TYR A 649 27.37 9.43 -25.14
N TYR A 650 27.92 9.70 -26.33
CA TYR A 650 29.29 10.15 -26.51
C TYR A 650 29.37 11.54 -27.15
N SER A 651 30.49 12.22 -26.94
CA SER A 651 30.81 13.55 -27.48
C SER A 651 32.29 13.61 -27.86
N LEU A 652 32.61 14.46 -28.83
CA LEU A 652 33.96 14.58 -29.36
C LEU A 652 34.41 16.05 -29.38
N TRP A 653 35.67 16.29 -29.01
CA TRP A 653 36.31 17.60 -29.05
C TRP A 653 37.62 17.54 -29.79
N ILE A 654 37.95 18.65 -30.45
CA ILE A 654 39.22 18.88 -31.12
C ILE A 654 39.83 20.14 -30.50
N THR A 655 41.02 20.06 -29.92
CA THR A 655 41.69 21.20 -29.32
C THR A 655 42.91 21.59 -30.13
N ARG A 656 42.98 22.85 -30.56
CA ARG A 656 44.19 23.39 -31.20
C ARG A 656 45.27 23.61 -30.15
N GLN A 657 46.52 23.25 -30.44
CA GLN A 657 47.65 23.52 -29.56
C GLN A 657 47.76 25.03 -29.29
N ALA A 658 47.76 25.41 -28.00
CA ALA A 658 47.75 26.80 -27.55
C ALA A 658 46.57 27.64 -28.10
N GLY A 659 45.47 26.99 -28.49
CA GLY A 659 44.29 27.64 -29.08
C GLY A 659 42.98 27.11 -28.50
N PRO A 660 41.85 27.40 -29.16
CA PRO A 660 40.53 27.02 -28.68
C PRO A 660 40.20 25.54 -28.94
N THR A 661 39.15 25.06 -28.25
CA THR A 661 38.54 23.75 -28.45
C THR A 661 37.27 23.85 -29.28
N TYR A 662 37.15 23.04 -30.32
CA TYR A 662 35.96 22.83 -31.13
C TYR A 662 35.20 21.59 -30.65
N THR A 663 33.91 21.72 -30.37
CA THR A 663 33.03 20.57 -30.11
C THR A 663 32.46 20.09 -31.43
N VAL A 664 32.70 18.82 -31.76
CA VAL A 664 32.34 18.25 -33.05
C VAL A 664 30.85 17.87 -33.04
N PRO A 665 30.04 18.36 -34.00
CA PRO A 665 28.69 17.86 -34.18
C PRO A 665 28.69 16.38 -34.56
N ILE A 666 27.84 15.59 -33.92
CA ILE A 666 27.69 14.16 -34.17
C ILE A 666 26.63 13.94 -35.24
N THR A 667 27.08 13.53 -36.41
CA THR A 667 26.28 13.32 -37.63
C THR A 667 26.89 12.21 -38.50
N PRO A 668 26.06 11.37 -39.16
CA PRO A 668 26.53 10.35 -40.10
C PRO A 668 26.83 10.89 -41.50
N ASP A 669 26.37 12.10 -41.85
CA ASP A 669 26.35 12.60 -43.23
C ASP A 669 26.58 14.12 -43.39
N LEU A 670 26.86 14.86 -42.29
CA LEU A 670 26.98 16.33 -42.25
C LEU A 670 25.67 17.11 -42.48
N VAL A 671 24.52 16.41 -42.51
CA VAL A 671 23.21 17.01 -42.77
C VAL A 671 22.22 16.64 -41.66
N THR A 672 22.19 15.36 -41.32
CA THR A 672 21.31 14.76 -40.32
C THR A 672 21.90 14.97 -38.93
N LEU A 673 21.21 15.75 -38.09
CA LEU A 673 21.57 16.01 -36.70
C LEU A 673 20.50 15.45 -35.77
N GLY A 674 20.94 14.84 -34.67
CA GLY A 674 20.04 14.41 -33.60
C GLY A 674 19.53 15.58 -32.75
N PRO A 675 18.61 15.32 -31.79
CA PRO A 675 18.07 16.34 -30.88
C PRO A 675 19.15 17.10 -30.08
N GLY A 676 20.27 16.43 -29.78
CA GLY A 676 21.47 17.04 -29.24
C GLY A 676 22.60 16.96 -30.28
N PRO A 677 22.88 18.02 -31.06
CA PRO A 677 23.79 17.94 -32.20
C PRO A 677 25.23 17.59 -31.82
N PHE A 678 25.60 17.66 -30.54
CA PHE A 678 26.94 17.34 -30.02
C PHE A 678 26.99 16.01 -29.25
N LYS A 679 25.92 15.20 -29.31
CA LYS A 679 25.77 13.96 -28.55
C LYS A 679 25.33 12.83 -29.46
N GLY A 680 26.15 11.79 -29.57
CA GLY A 680 25.77 10.53 -30.20
C GLY A 680 25.18 9.57 -29.18
N THR A 681 23.94 9.15 -29.35
CA THR A 681 23.20 8.35 -28.36
C THR A 681 23.15 6.86 -28.72
N GLN A 682 24.04 6.42 -29.61
CA GLN A 682 24.14 5.03 -30.06
C GLN A 682 25.55 4.52 -29.78
N ARG A 683 25.68 3.24 -29.44
CA ARG A 683 26.97 2.57 -29.27
C ARG A 683 27.69 2.51 -30.62
N VAL A 684 29.00 2.72 -30.60
CA VAL A 684 29.85 2.75 -31.80
C VAL A 684 31.04 1.83 -31.59
N GLY A 685 31.33 1.01 -32.60
CA GLY A 685 32.45 0.07 -32.58
C GLY A 685 32.24 -1.08 -31.62
N ASP A 686 33.29 -1.88 -31.42
CA ASP A 686 33.32 -2.95 -30.45
C ASP A 686 34.72 -3.04 -29.82
N PRO A 687 34.84 -3.02 -28.47
CA PRO A 687 36.12 -3.11 -27.77
C PRO A 687 36.83 -4.47 -27.93
N GLY A 688 36.14 -5.52 -28.36
CA GLY A 688 36.65 -6.89 -28.41
C GLY A 688 36.96 -7.49 -27.04
N THR A 689 36.64 -6.77 -25.97
CA THR A 689 36.71 -7.19 -24.57
C THR A 689 35.51 -6.59 -23.85
N ARG A 690 34.96 -7.29 -22.85
CA ARG A 690 33.82 -6.76 -22.07
C ARG A 690 34.24 -6.46 -20.65
N CYS A 691 34.80 -7.47 -19.98
CA CYS A 691 35.22 -7.36 -18.60
C CYS A 691 36.69 -7.73 -18.43
N GLU A 692 37.34 -7.05 -17.51
CA GLU A 692 38.73 -7.28 -17.17
C GLU A 692 38.82 -8.65 -16.47
N THR A 693 39.45 -9.62 -17.15
CA THR A 693 39.66 -11.03 -16.77
C THR A 693 38.43 -11.94 -16.78
N ALA A 694 38.56 -13.08 -17.48
CA ALA A 694 37.68 -14.23 -17.29
C ALA A 694 37.84 -14.70 -15.84
N ILE A 695 36.85 -14.40 -15.00
CA ILE A 695 36.78 -14.97 -13.66
C ILE A 695 36.62 -16.51 -13.83
N PRO A 696 37.46 -17.34 -13.19
CA PRO A 696 37.35 -18.79 -13.28
C PRO A 696 35.92 -19.26 -13.00
N GLY A 697 35.33 -20.02 -13.94
CA GLY A 697 33.98 -20.57 -13.83
C GLY A 697 32.88 -19.81 -14.60
N CYS A 698 33.19 -18.65 -15.19
CA CYS A 698 32.25 -17.86 -15.99
C CYS A 698 32.73 -17.73 -17.44
N PRO A 699 32.21 -18.53 -18.39
CA PRO A 699 32.61 -18.41 -19.79
C PRO A 699 32.16 -17.04 -20.31
N PRO A 700 33.06 -16.23 -20.90
CA PRO A 700 32.66 -14.98 -21.52
C PRO A 700 31.63 -15.27 -22.64
N PRO A 701 30.60 -14.43 -22.81
CA PRO A 701 29.76 -14.50 -24.01
C PRO A 701 30.65 -14.36 -25.24
N ALA A 702 30.32 -15.02 -26.35
CA ALA A 702 31.05 -14.83 -27.59
C ALA A 702 30.86 -13.36 -28.06
N PHE A 703 31.93 -12.57 -28.04
CA PHE A 703 31.93 -11.20 -28.53
C PHE A 703 32.73 -11.07 -29.84
N PRO A 704 32.40 -10.08 -30.69
CA PRO A 704 33.17 -9.78 -31.89
C PRO A 704 34.63 -9.47 -31.58
N ALA A 705 35.50 -9.62 -32.58
CA ALA A 705 36.84 -9.04 -32.50
C ALA A 705 36.75 -7.51 -32.41
N LYS A 706 37.73 -6.87 -31.77
CA LYS A 706 37.79 -5.40 -31.65
C LYS A 706 37.71 -4.74 -33.03
N PHE A 707 36.84 -3.75 -33.19
CA PHE A 707 36.78 -2.92 -34.41
C PHE A 707 36.36 -1.48 -34.10
N TYR A 708 36.90 -0.54 -34.89
CA TYR A 708 36.45 0.85 -34.90
C TYR A 708 35.31 1.03 -35.89
N ASN A 709 34.32 1.85 -35.54
CA ASN A 709 33.23 2.22 -36.44
C ASN A 709 33.10 3.76 -36.51
N LEU A 710 32.24 4.24 -37.40
CA LEU A 710 31.98 5.65 -37.61
C LEU A 710 31.39 6.30 -36.35
N LEU A 711 32.16 7.18 -35.71
CA LEU A 711 31.65 8.08 -34.68
C LEU A 711 30.87 9.22 -35.34
N THR A 712 31.49 9.92 -36.29
CA THR A 712 30.84 11.02 -37.00
C THR A 712 31.61 11.38 -38.26
N LYS A 713 30.95 12.09 -39.18
CA LYS A 713 31.63 12.82 -40.24
C LYS A 713 32.04 14.21 -39.76
N LEU A 714 33.30 14.56 -40.01
CA LEU A 714 33.85 15.88 -39.78
C LEU A 714 33.96 16.63 -41.10
N ASP A 715 33.61 17.91 -41.10
CA ASP A 715 33.85 18.79 -42.23
C ASP A 715 35.21 19.48 -42.10
N LEU A 716 36.17 19.11 -42.95
CA LEU A 716 37.53 19.64 -42.90
C LEU A 716 37.62 21.15 -43.18
N ARG A 717 36.55 21.78 -43.69
CA ARG A 717 36.48 23.24 -43.82
C ARG A 717 36.72 23.97 -42.49
N ILE A 718 36.48 23.32 -41.34
CA ILE A 718 36.76 23.91 -40.02
C ILE A 718 38.24 24.25 -39.80
N PHE A 719 39.15 23.59 -40.54
CA PHE A 719 40.59 23.81 -40.43
C PHE A 719 41.12 24.86 -41.42
N ASP A 720 40.36 25.27 -42.44
CA ASP A 720 40.75 26.31 -43.39
C ASP A 720 40.15 27.66 -43.01
N ALA A 721 40.99 28.65 -42.68
CA ALA A 721 40.52 29.97 -42.24
C ALA A 721 39.65 30.69 -43.28
N VAL A 722 39.81 30.37 -44.57
CA VAL A 722 38.98 30.95 -45.65
C VAL A 722 37.57 30.34 -45.64
N CYS A 723 37.46 29.02 -45.57
CA CYS A 723 36.15 28.35 -45.60
C CYS A 723 35.44 28.29 -44.24
N ALA A 724 36.16 28.24 -43.12
CA ALA A 724 35.60 28.11 -41.77
C ALA A 724 34.62 29.25 -41.43
N ALA A 725 34.87 30.47 -41.91
CA ALA A 725 34.01 31.63 -41.69
C ALA A 725 32.62 31.51 -42.35
N SER A 726 32.47 30.61 -43.33
CA SER A 726 31.20 30.36 -44.03
C SER A 726 30.35 29.25 -43.39
N LEU A 727 30.90 28.53 -42.41
CA LEU A 727 30.19 27.47 -41.71
C LEU A 727 29.18 28.06 -40.73
N ALA A 728 27.94 27.59 -40.79
CA ALA A 728 26.91 27.94 -39.83
C ALA A 728 26.95 27.00 -38.61
N ALA A 729 26.37 27.44 -37.49
CA ALA A 729 26.13 26.56 -36.35
C ALA A 729 25.28 25.34 -36.77
N PRO A 730 25.55 24.13 -36.24
CA PRO A 730 26.51 23.82 -35.19
C PRO A 730 27.96 23.53 -35.67
N PHE A 731 28.26 23.70 -36.97
CA PHE A 731 29.57 23.35 -37.56
C PHE A 731 30.61 24.48 -37.52
N ALA A 732 30.21 25.69 -37.12
CA ALA A 732 31.10 26.85 -37.06
C ALA A 732 32.18 26.67 -35.97
N PRO A 733 33.48 26.68 -36.30
CA PRO A 733 34.53 26.58 -35.30
C PRO A 733 34.73 27.92 -34.56
N PRO A 734 35.25 27.90 -33.32
CA PRO A 734 35.53 29.13 -32.57
C PRO A 734 36.66 29.94 -33.22
N ALA A 735 36.66 31.26 -32.96
CA ALA A 735 37.69 32.16 -33.45
C ALA A 735 39.09 31.70 -33.03
N GLY A 736 40.03 31.69 -33.98
CA GLY A 736 41.40 31.20 -33.74
C GLY A 736 41.56 29.68 -33.81
N PHE A 737 40.52 28.92 -34.19
CA PHE A 737 40.64 27.47 -34.40
C PHE A 737 41.29 27.10 -35.75
N ALA A 738 40.84 27.75 -36.83
CA ALA A 738 41.29 27.43 -38.19
C ALA A 738 42.71 27.93 -38.51
N LEU A 739 43.33 27.36 -39.54
CA LEU A 739 44.67 27.70 -40.02
C LEU A 739 44.62 28.53 -41.30
N GLU A 740 45.52 29.50 -41.41
CA GLU A 740 45.82 30.12 -42.70
C GLU A 740 46.41 29.08 -43.66
N ARG A 741 46.13 29.22 -44.97
CA ARG A 741 46.71 28.35 -46.00
C ARG A 741 48.24 28.45 -45.98
N GLY A 742 48.92 27.31 -46.12
CA GLY A 742 50.37 27.14 -45.97
C GLY A 742 50.86 27.00 -44.52
N LYS A 743 49.99 26.92 -43.52
CA LYS A 743 50.37 26.74 -42.11
C LYS A 743 50.00 25.35 -41.59
N CYS A 744 50.78 24.88 -40.62
CA CYS A 744 50.50 23.66 -39.87
C CYS A 744 50.42 23.95 -38.37
N CYS A 745 49.63 23.18 -37.63
CA CYS A 745 49.53 23.27 -36.18
C CYS A 745 49.14 21.90 -35.59
N GLY A 746 49.55 21.63 -34.34
CA GLY A 746 49.10 20.46 -33.60
C GLY A 746 47.65 20.59 -33.14
N TYR A 747 46.89 19.51 -33.27
CA TYR A 747 45.54 19.36 -32.71
C TYR A 747 45.45 18.07 -31.90
N THR A 748 44.58 18.05 -30.90
CA THR A 748 44.26 16.85 -30.12
C THR A 748 42.77 16.52 -30.21
N PHE A 749 42.47 15.27 -30.53
CA PHE A 749 41.13 14.72 -30.55
C PHE A 749 40.88 13.99 -29.22
N GLN A 750 39.72 14.24 -28.61
CA GLN A 750 39.31 13.54 -27.39
C GLN A 750 37.85 13.12 -27.52
N LEU A 751 37.61 11.84 -27.23
CA LEU A 751 36.29 11.24 -27.17
C LEU A 751 35.89 11.08 -25.70
N TYR A 752 34.65 11.39 -25.38
CA TYR A 752 34.01 11.09 -24.10
C TYR A 752 32.80 10.22 -24.36
N ALA A 753 32.55 9.25 -23.49
CA ALA A 753 31.25 8.60 -23.41
C ALA A 753 30.79 8.50 -21.96
N GLN A 754 29.48 8.39 -21.77
CA GLN A 754 28.85 8.08 -20.49
C GLN A 754 27.58 7.26 -20.68
N ASP A 755 27.17 6.57 -19.62
CA ASP A 755 25.88 5.89 -19.49
C ASP A 755 24.98 6.59 -18.46
N LYS A 756 23.80 5.99 -18.18
CA LYS A 756 22.78 6.52 -17.26
C LYS A 756 22.84 5.92 -15.86
N THR A 757 23.91 5.23 -15.47
CA THR A 757 24.07 4.62 -14.15
C THR A 757 24.35 5.65 -13.07
N TRP A 758 23.63 5.52 -11.96
CA TRP A 758 23.71 6.43 -10.82
C TRP A 758 24.77 5.96 -9.82
N THR A 759 25.55 6.91 -9.31
CA THR A 759 26.59 6.66 -8.31
C THR A 759 26.62 7.80 -7.28
N ASP A 760 26.91 7.48 -6.02
CA ASP A 760 26.85 8.41 -4.88
C ASP A 760 28.21 9.00 -4.50
N GLY A 761 29.30 8.50 -5.08
CA GLY A 761 30.65 9.00 -4.89
C GLY A 761 30.94 10.13 -5.86
N GLY A 762 31.65 11.16 -5.38
CA GLY A 762 32.12 12.25 -6.23
C GLY A 762 32.81 11.73 -7.52
N PRO A 763 32.88 12.58 -8.56
CA PRO A 763 33.04 12.29 -10.00
C PRO A 763 33.77 10.98 -10.41
N GLY A 764 33.27 9.81 -10.03
CA GLY A 764 33.90 8.51 -10.26
C GLY A 764 33.77 8.06 -11.71
N LEU A 765 34.85 7.52 -12.26
CA LEU A 765 35.11 7.27 -13.68
C LEU A 765 34.51 5.96 -14.24
N CYS A 766 33.63 5.27 -13.51
CA CYS A 766 33.17 3.94 -13.93
C CYS A 766 32.26 3.99 -15.17
N HIS A 767 31.31 4.93 -15.13
CA HIS A 767 30.21 5.06 -16.09
C HIS A 767 30.40 6.25 -17.03
N ARG A 768 31.62 6.76 -17.06
CA ARG A 768 32.04 7.81 -17.99
C ARG A 768 33.55 7.77 -18.18
N LYS A 769 34.00 7.88 -19.42
CA LYS A 769 35.41 7.75 -19.75
C LYS A 769 35.80 8.69 -20.86
N TRP A 770 37.03 9.19 -20.75
CA TRP A 770 37.69 9.94 -21.80
C TRP A 770 38.69 9.03 -22.51
N SER A 771 38.78 9.13 -23.83
CA SER A 771 39.93 8.59 -24.56
C SER A 771 41.19 9.36 -24.17
N LEU A 772 42.34 8.73 -24.37
CA LEU A 772 43.59 9.49 -24.41
C LEU A 772 43.52 10.55 -25.52
N PRO A 773 44.15 11.73 -25.34
CA PRO A 773 44.26 12.71 -26.41
C PRO A 773 45.00 12.10 -27.60
N TRP A 774 44.35 12.06 -28.75
CA TRP A 774 44.97 11.62 -30.00
C TRP A 774 45.50 12.86 -30.74
N ALA A 775 46.83 13.02 -30.76
CA ALA A 775 47.48 14.18 -31.33
C ALA A 775 47.79 13.97 -32.83
N VAL A 776 47.57 15.01 -33.63
CA VAL A 776 47.91 15.05 -35.05
C VAL A 776 48.35 16.46 -35.45
N CYS A 777 49.37 16.57 -36.31
CA CYS A 777 49.67 17.85 -36.95
C CYS A 777 48.75 17.99 -38.17
N ILE A 778 48.01 19.09 -38.24
CA ILE A 778 47.15 19.40 -39.38
C ILE A 778 47.79 20.53 -40.16
N CYS A 779 47.99 20.32 -41.46
CA CYS A 779 48.54 21.28 -42.41
C CYS A 779 47.46 21.73 -43.39
N ASN A 780 47.18 23.03 -43.42
CA ASN A 780 46.31 23.62 -44.44
C ASN A 780 47.12 23.88 -45.72
N ASP A 781 47.37 22.84 -46.50
CA ASP A 781 48.11 22.85 -47.77
C ASP A 781 47.20 23.06 -48.99
N VAL A 782 45.95 23.49 -48.79
CA VAL A 782 45.03 23.82 -49.90
C VAL A 782 45.57 25.04 -50.66
N ASP A 783 45.76 24.90 -51.97
CA ASP A 783 46.34 25.93 -52.82
C ASP A 783 45.63 27.30 -52.66
N GLY A 784 46.42 28.35 -52.41
CA GLY A 784 45.95 29.73 -52.25
C GLY A 784 45.47 30.42 -53.54
N ARG A 785 45.31 29.70 -54.66
CA ARG A 785 44.83 30.30 -55.91
C ARG A 785 43.31 30.48 -55.84
N VAL A 786 42.91 31.64 -55.33
CA VAL A 786 41.57 32.19 -55.49
C VAL A 786 41.26 32.24 -57.00
N VAL A 787 40.40 31.36 -57.48
CA VAL A 787 39.69 31.61 -58.75
C VAL A 787 38.76 32.78 -58.44
N LYS A 788 39.18 33.97 -58.85
CA LYS A 788 38.39 35.20 -58.80
C LYS A 788 37.20 35.12 -59.73
#